data_AF-A0A9C7USE7-F1
#
_entry.id   AF-A0A9C7USE7-F1
#
_cell.length_a   1.000
_cell.length_b   1.000
_cell.length_c   1.000
_cell.angle_alpha   90.00
_cell.angle_beta   90.00
_cell.angle_gamma   90.00
#
_symmetry.space_group_name_H-M   'P 1'
#
loop_
_entity.id
_entity.type
_entity.pdbx_description
1 polymer ?
#
loop_
_entity_poly.entity_id
_entity_poly.type
_entity_poly.pdbx_seq_one_letter_code
_entity_poly.pdbx_strand_id
1 'polypeptide(L)'
;MTGTVNKESVVDFVDRQKALLSWEAEEEQKRIENALQNLEEKKHWKKLQLLGLAVYNLRITSVSKTSKDETIQVVLEKNSCQDKVTSTKLHKGDPVLFRFQVHSAPDGYSVYRGVLKEFTGDKVIVSLGEQNIFEKLQEHNERVAVVKDFENITLKRCLKALEELKDMDSNHRAYSIRQTLFMENNYEKLLLRPENIEFQEDPELNSSQNQACFMGTCNYPVTIIHGPPGTGKTTTLVALIRKLLQRGETLLVCAPSNVAVDNLMEMLIKKEPHVSAMRIGHPARYNSELYKYSMAYQMKENDQGKLLKDIETEIVSVERSLEHVKDRHQQYEWRKMRKSLQKEWKEKKSLAMSYSFQQTQIIFCTCTGAGDWTMESMFSENSRIGRNGLDTVIIDEAGQALESLCWIALLKGKRAVLAGDPFQLPPTVQSQKALENGLGKSILERIFQHEKLQTIVSVLQVQYRMHRCISEWSNHTFYRGLLSPDADVEYHLLCDLPEVQRDCNTEIPLLWIDTAGCDCPEETESLLTDEQTESLALLLLSCESKRNRNEIQLCLQHLKELLDAKVEPKQIGIISPYAAQIRELRQKIVQLSEEIEISTVDGFQGREKEAIILSLVRSNDIQELGFLTDYRRINVAITRARRHLCIIGNSDMMEKDPILSQLVSYCFENGEIRYATEYDPSFQGEVSNQPQHSKKKDESSKILDIAKKNKLKTKTSCQVTKNEQIEEDTKMNLIEDKLMKFIHSDSKTIEFSSQLSNDERRFLHQLAEKYSLGHKSVNDIDGRYIKLWKLTGDEESSPEDSTHSNNNFPYQERKQSETGQAISKVTSRQKKKKKQKVSKSSQKDEEEDIDQLIASFRKMDAKKLVDSGYPAFFQQEPYYSAIQRAKSLSSTIQRK
;
A
#
# COMPACT_ATOMS: atom_id res chain seq x y z
N MET A 1 17.23 17.47 -17.63
CA MET A 1 17.70 18.72 -16.99
C MET A 1 18.00 18.41 -15.54
N THR A 2 19.14 18.84 -15.00
CA THR A 2 19.45 18.73 -13.57
C THR A 2 18.71 19.82 -12.80
N GLY A 3 17.42 19.58 -12.52
CA GLY A 3 16.63 20.48 -11.68
C GLY A 3 17.18 20.47 -10.26
N THR A 4 17.87 21.53 -9.86
CA THR A 4 18.21 21.77 -8.46
C THR A 4 16.93 21.99 -7.69
N VAL A 5 16.42 20.94 -7.03
CA VAL A 5 15.28 21.04 -6.12
C VAL A 5 15.64 22.07 -5.07
N ASN A 6 14.93 23.20 -5.06
CA ASN A 6 15.24 24.31 -4.16
C ASN A 6 15.18 23.82 -2.71
N LYS A 7 16.19 24.21 -1.94
CA LYS A 7 16.26 23.94 -0.51
C LYS A 7 15.21 24.80 0.20
N GLU A 8 14.02 24.22 0.41
CA GLU A 8 12.95 24.82 1.20
C GLU A 8 13.47 25.15 2.61
N SER A 9 13.28 26.38 3.08
CA SER A 9 13.67 26.72 4.45
C SER A 9 12.64 26.19 5.45
N VAL A 10 13.07 25.97 6.70
CA VAL A 10 12.17 25.54 7.77
C VAL A 10 11.01 26.52 7.99
N VAL A 11 11.24 27.82 7.76
CA VAL A 11 10.21 28.87 7.86
C VAL A 11 9.19 28.72 6.74
N ASP A 12 9.63 28.61 5.48
CA ASP A 12 8.75 28.45 4.32
C ASP A 12 7.93 27.16 4.44
N PHE A 13 8.57 26.05 4.82
CA PHE A 13 7.92 24.77 5.08
C PHE A 13 6.84 24.89 6.16
N VAL A 14 7.17 25.48 7.32
CA VAL A 14 6.24 25.61 8.44
C VAL A 14 5.04 26.47 8.06
N ASP A 15 5.26 27.64 7.46
CA ASP A 15 4.16 28.56 7.15
C ASP A 15 3.31 28.05 5.96
N ARG A 16 3.89 27.30 5.01
CA ARG A 16 3.16 26.50 4.01
C ARG A 16 2.32 25.41 4.66
N GLN A 17 2.89 24.61 5.56
CA GLN A 17 2.17 23.52 6.25
C GLN A 17 1.00 24.05 7.09
N LYS A 18 1.14 25.22 7.74
CA LYS A 18 0.01 25.88 8.45
C LYS A 18 -1.13 26.23 7.49
N ALA A 19 -0.85 26.83 6.34
CA ALA A 19 -1.87 27.20 5.35
C ALA A 19 -2.56 25.98 4.72
N LEU A 20 -1.82 24.89 4.50
CA LEU A 20 -2.37 23.62 4.05
C LEU A 20 -3.31 23.01 5.11
N LEU A 21 -2.86 22.97 6.36
CA LEU A 21 -3.64 22.47 7.49
C LEU A 21 -4.89 23.33 7.77
N SER A 22 -4.84 24.65 7.53
CA SER A 22 -6.04 25.48 7.65
C SER A 22 -7.05 25.20 6.55
N TRP A 23 -6.64 24.94 5.30
CA TRP A 23 -7.57 24.55 4.23
C TRP A 23 -8.17 23.15 4.42
N GLU A 24 -7.46 22.23 5.09
CA GLU A 24 -8.00 20.94 5.52
C GLU A 24 -9.03 21.12 6.65
N ALA A 25 -8.71 21.92 7.66
CA ALA A 25 -9.61 22.24 8.77
C ALA A 25 -10.86 23.00 8.32
N GLU A 26 -10.71 23.96 7.40
CA GLU A 26 -11.82 24.66 6.76
C GLU A 26 -12.73 23.72 5.97
N GLU A 27 -12.19 22.72 5.28
CA GLU A 27 -12.99 21.75 4.51
C GLU A 27 -13.73 20.78 5.44
N GLU A 28 -13.07 20.27 6.47
CA GLU A 28 -13.71 19.50 7.53
C GLU A 28 -14.84 20.31 8.18
N GLN A 29 -14.55 21.56 8.57
CA GLN A 29 -15.54 22.48 9.14
C GLN A 29 -16.69 22.76 8.17
N LYS A 30 -16.45 23.01 6.87
CA LYS A 30 -17.50 23.20 5.86
C LYS A 30 -18.35 21.95 5.67
N ARG A 31 -17.79 20.74 5.73
CA ARG A 31 -18.57 19.48 5.68
C ARG A 31 -19.47 19.32 6.90
N ILE A 32 -18.96 19.67 8.09
CA ILE A 32 -19.73 19.68 9.34
C ILE A 32 -20.83 20.74 9.29
N GLU A 33 -20.49 21.97 8.89
CA GLU A 33 -21.43 23.09 8.79
C GLU A 33 -22.50 22.82 7.72
N ASN A 34 -22.16 22.31 6.54
CA ASN A 34 -23.15 21.91 5.54
C ASN A 34 -24.11 20.84 6.10
N ALA A 35 -23.58 19.82 6.78
CA ALA A 35 -24.36 18.79 7.47
C ALA A 35 -25.26 19.33 8.60
N LEU A 36 -24.93 20.49 9.17
CA LEU A 36 -25.65 21.13 10.29
C LEU A 36 -26.54 22.32 9.89
N GLN A 37 -26.26 23.05 8.81
CA GLN A 37 -26.97 24.28 8.42
C GLN A 37 -28.33 23.99 7.81
N ASN A 38 -28.47 22.87 7.07
CA ASN A 38 -29.74 22.43 6.51
C ASN A 38 -30.64 21.71 7.55
N LEU A 39 -30.76 22.30 8.76
CA LEU A 39 -31.48 21.76 9.92
C LEU A 39 -32.22 22.82 10.72
N GLU A 40 -33.49 23.05 10.36
CA GLU A 40 -34.43 23.71 11.26
C GLU A 40 -34.57 22.94 12.58
N GLU A 41 -34.69 23.70 13.68
CA GLU A 41 -34.17 23.38 15.01
C GLU A 41 -34.80 22.16 15.74
N LYS A 42 -35.78 21.49 15.13
CA LYS A 42 -36.56 20.40 15.76
C LYS A 42 -36.49 19.04 15.05
N LYS A 43 -35.85 18.95 13.88
CA LYS A 43 -35.62 17.66 13.15
C LYS A 43 -34.16 17.17 13.18
N HIS A 44 -33.28 17.92 13.83
CA HIS A 44 -31.83 17.74 13.92
C HIS A 44 -31.36 16.28 14.10
N TRP A 45 -31.83 15.62 15.17
CA TRP A 45 -31.33 14.30 15.58
C TRP A 45 -31.58 13.17 14.58
N LYS A 46 -32.76 13.14 13.94
CA LYS A 46 -33.10 12.09 12.97
C LYS A 46 -32.22 12.18 11.72
N LYS A 47 -31.89 13.39 11.27
CA LYS A 47 -30.99 13.62 10.13
C LYS A 47 -29.53 13.27 10.47
N LEU A 48 -29.04 13.67 11.65
CA LEU A 48 -27.68 13.28 12.08
C LEU A 48 -27.52 11.75 12.24
N GLN A 49 -28.57 11.02 12.64
CA GLN A 49 -28.53 9.56 12.67
C GLN A 49 -28.58 8.93 11.27
N LEU A 50 -29.33 9.52 10.32
CA LEU A 50 -29.30 9.11 8.91
C LEU A 50 -27.94 9.37 8.25
N LEU A 51 -27.25 10.46 8.61
CA LEU A 51 -25.87 10.74 8.19
C LEU A 51 -24.83 9.86 8.92
N GLY A 52 -25.25 9.09 9.92
CA GLY A 52 -24.38 8.25 10.76
C GLY A 52 -23.49 9.02 11.73
N LEU A 53 -23.76 10.30 11.98
CA LEU A 53 -22.94 11.19 12.82
C LEU A 53 -23.43 11.29 14.28
N ALA A 54 -24.63 10.78 14.57
CA ALA A 54 -25.16 10.68 15.93
C ALA A 54 -26.03 9.44 16.12
N VAL A 55 -26.29 9.06 17.37
CA VAL A 55 -27.41 8.18 17.76
C VAL A 55 -28.17 8.87 18.90
N TYR A 56 -29.50 8.91 18.81
CA TYR A 56 -30.36 9.65 19.74
C TYR A 56 -31.51 8.79 20.26
N ASN A 57 -32.27 9.32 21.23
CA ASN A 57 -33.32 8.58 21.95
C ASN A 57 -32.77 7.30 22.61
N LEU A 58 -31.50 7.36 23.05
CA LEU A 58 -30.86 6.36 23.87
C LEU A 58 -31.29 6.53 25.33
N ARG A 59 -31.33 5.42 26.06
CA ARG A 59 -31.57 5.38 27.51
C ARG A 59 -30.33 4.84 28.21
N ILE A 60 -29.99 5.42 29.35
CA ILE A 60 -28.94 4.91 30.23
C ILE A 60 -29.45 3.61 30.88
N THR A 61 -28.74 2.50 30.67
CA THR A 61 -29.06 1.20 31.29
C THR A 61 -28.12 0.84 32.43
N SER A 62 -26.87 1.30 32.38
CA SER A 62 -25.98 1.32 33.56
C SER A 62 -24.94 2.43 33.48
N VAL A 63 -24.56 2.93 34.66
CA VAL A 63 -23.45 3.88 34.84
C VAL A 63 -22.47 3.24 35.81
N SER A 64 -21.20 3.10 35.42
CA SER A 64 -20.15 2.51 36.25
C SER A 64 -18.91 3.40 36.30
N LYS A 65 -18.41 3.69 37.51
CA LYS A 65 -17.04 4.21 37.66
C LYS A 65 -16.09 3.08 37.33
N THR A 66 -15.29 3.21 36.28
CA THR A 66 -14.34 2.16 35.88
C THR A 66 -13.18 2.16 36.86
N SER A 67 -13.15 1.19 37.79
CA SER A 67 -12.05 1.03 38.75
C SER A 67 -10.67 0.99 38.07
N LYS A 68 -10.61 0.47 36.85
CA LYS A 68 -9.40 0.40 36.03
C LYS A 68 -8.97 1.75 35.41
N ASP A 69 -9.90 2.58 34.91
CA ASP A 69 -9.57 3.73 34.04
C ASP A 69 -9.80 5.14 34.63
N GLU A 70 -10.38 5.29 35.84
CA GLU A 70 -10.92 6.57 36.37
C GLU A 70 -12.11 7.16 35.57
N THR A 71 -12.36 6.69 34.34
CA THR A 71 -13.48 7.13 33.51
C THR A 71 -14.82 6.54 33.93
N ILE A 72 -15.89 7.30 33.70
CA ILE A 72 -17.27 6.82 33.83
C ILE A 72 -17.64 6.10 32.54
N GLN A 73 -17.96 4.80 32.62
CA GLN A 73 -18.59 4.08 31.51
C GLN A 73 -20.11 4.20 31.64
N VAL A 74 -20.72 4.81 30.63
CA VAL A 74 -22.17 4.86 30.45
C VAL A 74 -22.56 3.85 29.38
N VAL A 75 -23.37 2.86 29.76
CA VAL A 75 -24.00 1.93 28.83
C VAL A 75 -25.36 2.48 28.43
N LEU A 76 -25.59 2.54 27.12
CA LEU A 76 -26.75 3.13 26.47
C LEU A 76 -27.39 2.10 25.55
N GLU A 77 -28.71 1.98 25.61
CA GLU A 77 -29.50 1.12 24.72
C GLU A 77 -30.64 1.92 24.07
N LYS A 78 -31.17 1.42 22.95
CA LYS A 78 -32.31 2.05 22.26
C LYS A 78 -33.64 1.73 22.94
N ASN A 79 -34.54 2.71 22.91
CA ASN A 79 -35.84 2.65 23.57
C ASN A 79 -36.93 1.88 22.77
N SER A 80 -36.60 1.32 21.60
CA SER A 80 -37.55 0.66 20.69
C SER A 80 -36.91 -0.52 19.93
N CYS A 81 -37.45 -1.73 20.13
CA CYS A 81 -36.93 -2.98 19.53
C CYS A 81 -37.10 -3.06 18.00
N GLN A 82 -37.85 -2.14 17.38
CA GLN A 82 -38.06 -2.08 15.93
C GLN A 82 -37.04 -1.18 15.22
N ASP A 83 -36.42 -0.23 15.92
CA ASP A 83 -35.41 0.67 15.37
C ASP A 83 -34.00 0.11 15.59
N LYS A 84 -33.58 -0.96 14.87
CA LYS A 84 -32.16 -1.35 14.88
C LYS A 84 -31.25 -0.16 14.57
N VAL A 85 -30.06 -0.07 15.16
CA VAL A 85 -29.11 1.01 14.84
C VAL A 85 -28.56 0.79 13.42
N THR A 86 -29.11 1.53 12.47
CA THR A 86 -28.61 1.61 11.08
C THR A 86 -27.16 2.07 11.03
N SER A 87 -26.41 1.63 10.02
CA SER A 87 -24.97 1.85 9.86
C SER A 87 -24.55 3.31 10.08
N THR A 88 -23.78 3.56 11.15
CA THR A 88 -23.23 4.87 11.49
C THR A 88 -21.77 5.01 11.03
N LYS A 89 -21.28 6.25 10.99
CA LYS A 89 -19.85 6.60 10.81
C LYS A 89 -19.11 6.69 12.16
N LEU A 90 -19.73 6.19 13.24
CA LEU A 90 -19.21 6.16 14.61
C LEU A 90 -18.49 4.83 14.87
N HIS A 91 -17.19 4.89 15.11
CA HIS A 91 -16.32 3.73 15.29
C HIS A 91 -15.79 3.63 16.73
N LYS A 92 -15.43 2.42 17.18
CA LYS A 92 -14.72 2.22 18.45
C LYS A 92 -13.46 3.09 18.46
N GLY A 93 -13.38 3.98 19.46
CA GLY A 93 -12.31 4.95 19.63
C GLY A 93 -12.65 6.37 19.18
N ASP A 94 -13.77 6.63 18.49
CA ASP A 94 -14.14 7.98 18.08
C ASP A 94 -14.35 8.92 19.29
N PRO A 95 -13.91 10.20 19.20
CA PRO A 95 -14.28 11.22 20.17
C PRO A 95 -15.76 11.57 19.97
N VAL A 96 -16.50 11.71 21.07
CA VAL A 96 -17.96 11.93 21.04
C VAL A 96 -18.41 12.96 22.08
N LEU A 97 -19.38 13.77 21.68
CA LEU A 97 -20.17 14.62 22.56
C LEU A 97 -21.36 13.81 23.08
N PHE A 98 -21.29 13.45 24.36
CA PHE A 98 -22.41 12.88 25.11
C PHE A 98 -23.33 14.04 25.54
N ARG A 99 -24.58 14.02 25.08
CA ARG A 99 -25.60 15.03 25.39
C ARG A 99 -26.77 14.39 26.12
N PHE A 100 -27.16 14.96 27.25
CA PHE A 100 -28.40 14.60 27.93
C PHE A 100 -29.20 15.84 28.29
N GLN A 101 -30.52 15.71 28.26
CA GLN A 101 -31.44 16.80 28.60
C GLN A 101 -31.40 17.04 30.11
N VAL A 102 -31.46 18.32 30.52
CA VAL A 102 -31.46 18.72 31.93
C VAL A 102 -32.50 19.83 32.13
N HIS A 103 -33.48 19.55 32.99
CA HIS A 103 -34.66 20.38 33.26
C HIS A 103 -34.39 21.81 33.80
N SER A 104 -33.14 22.23 33.96
CA SER A 104 -32.72 23.51 34.57
C SER A 104 -31.68 24.31 33.77
N ALA A 105 -31.34 23.90 32.53
CA ALA A 105 -30.40 24.61 31.67
C ALA A 105 -31.13 25.53 30.66
N PRO A 106 -30.65 26.77 30.38
CA PRO A 106 -31.33 27.67 29.44
C PRO A 106 -31.39 27.12 28.00
N ASP A 107 -30.35 26.40 27.56
CA ASP A 107 -30.30 25.72 26.26
C ASP A 107 -30.66 24.21 26.35
N GLY A 108 -31.33 23.79 27.43
CA GLY A 108 -31.98 22.47 27.59
C GLY A 108 -31.09 21.23 27.75
N TYR A 109 -29.85 21.23 27.29
CA TYR A 109 -28.96 20.06 27.31
C TYR A 109 -27.62 20.34 27.99
N SER A 110 -27.13 19.37 28.78
CA SER A 110 -25.73 19.32 29.19
C SER A 110 -24.90 18.53 28.17
N VAL A 111 -23.70 19.02 27.85
CA VAL A 111 -22.78 18.43 26.86
C VAL A 111 -21.48 18.05 27.55
N TYR A 112 -21.06 16.81 27.39
CA TYR A 112 -19.84 16.25 27.98
C TYR A 112 -19.01 15.51 26.94
N ARG A 113 -17.68 15.52 27.10
CA ARG A 113 -16.75 14.85 26.17
C ARG A 113 -16.42 13.43 26.63
N GLY A 114 -16.37 12.53 25.66
CA GLY A 114 -16.01 11.14 25.86
C GLY A 114 -15.42 10.47 24.63
N VAL A 115 -15.15 9.18 24.78
CA VAL A 115 -14.69 8.29 23.71
C VAL A 115 -15.65 7.11 23.60
N LEU A 116 -16.07 6.81 22.38
CA LEU A 116 -16.90 5.64 22.09
C LEU A 116 -16.08 4.36 22.30
N LYS A 117 -16.48 3.50 23.25
CA LYS A 117 -15.76 2.28 23.62
C LYS A 117 -16.27 1.04 22.90
N GLU A 118 -17.58 0.97 22.68
CA GLU A 118 -18.28 -0.16 22.06
C GLU A 118 -19.50 0.37 21.33
N PHE A 119 -19.78 -0.16 20.14
CA PHE A 119 -20.93 0.20 19.32
C PHE A 119 -21.43 -1.05 18.62
N THR A 120 -22.59 -1.53 19.03
CA THR A 120 -23.28 -2.68 18.44
C THR A 120 -24.70 -2.26 18.05
N GLY A 121 -25.42 -3.10 17.29
CA GLY A 121 -26.72 -2.75 16.72
C GLY A 121 -27.80 -2.32 17.72
N ASP A 122 -27.65 -2.69 18.99
CA ASP A 122 -28.63 -2.42 20.06
C ASP A 122 -28.03 -1.63 21.26
N LYS A 123 -26.69 -1.63 21.41
CA LYS A 123 -25.98 -1.15 22.62
C LYS A 123 -24.75 -0.31 22.27
N VAL A 124 -24.62 0.83 22.94
CA VAL A 124 -23.56 1.85 22.79
C VAL A 124 -22.90 2.08 24.15
N ILE A 125 -21.57 2.03 24.24
CA ILE A 125 -20.83 2.34 25.48
C ILE A 125 -19.94 3.57 25.27
N VAL A 126 -20.14 4.61 26.08
CA VAL A 126 -19.32 5.82 26.08
C VAL A 126 -18.48 5.90 27.35
N SER A 127 -17.20 6.23 27.21
CA SER A 127 -16.26 6.50 28.30
C SER A 127 -16.12 8.00 28.49
N LEU A 128 -16.60 8.56 29.60
CA LEU A 128 -16.55 9.99 29.95
C LEU A 128 -15.40 10.28 30.93
N GLY A 129 -14.72 11.41 30.73
CA GLY A 129 -13.50 11.76 31.48
C GLY A 129 -13.70 12.58 32.76
N GLU A 130 -14.87 13.17 33.00
CA GLU A 130 -15.11 14.03 34.17
C GLU A 130 -15.80 13.26 35.30
N GLN A 131 -15.24 13.27 36.50
CA GLN A 131 -15.80 12.52 37.64
C GLN A 131 -17.12 13.13 38.18
N ASN A 132 -17.32 14.46 38.07
CA ASN A 132 -18.50 15.18 38.56
C ASN A 132 -19.81 14.92 37.78
N ILE A 133 -19.81 14.02 36.79
CA ILE A 133 -21.04 13.63 36.05
C ILE A 133 -21.71 12.40 36.68
N PHE A 134 -21.02 11.63 37.53
CA PHE A 134 -21.50 10.31 37.95
C PHE A 134 -22.84 10.35 38.68
N GLU A 135 -22.97 11.18 39.72
CA GLU A 135 -24.22 11.32 40.47
C GLU A 135 -25.37 11.78 39.54
N LYS A 136 -25.11 12.79 38.68
CA LYS A 136 -26.10 13.33 37.72
C LYS A 136 -26.64 12.29 36.72
N LEU A 137 -25.86 11.26 36.40
CA LEU A 137 -26.26 10.20 35.47
C LEU A 137 -27.01 9.05 36.15
N GLN A 138 -27.00 8.99 37.48
CA GLN A 138 -27.79 8.00 38.24
C GLN A 138 -29.21 8.51 38.54
N GLU A 139 -29.40 9.82 38.67
CA GLU A 139 -30.71 10.42 39.01
C GLU A 139 -31.63 10.62 37.78
N HIS A 140 -31.08 10.86 36.58
CA HIS A 140 -31.85 11.22 35.39
C HIS A 140 -32.13 10.04 34.45
N ASN A 141 -33.40 9.63 34.35
CA ASN A 141 -33.91 8.61 33.42
C ASN A 141 -34.18 9.18 31.99
N GLU A 142 -33.50 10.27 31.62
CA GLU A 142 -33.83 11.10 30.45
C GLU A 142 -33.19 10.62 29.14
N ARG A 143 -33.64 11.20 28.01
CA ARG A 143 -33.15 10.85 26.67
C ARG A 143 -31.72 11.35 26.46
N VAL A 144 -30.85 10.44 26.04
CA VAL A 144 -29.45 10.71 25.67
C VAL A 144 -29.32 10.77 24.14
N ALA A 145 -28.39 11.61 23.67
CA ALA A 145 -27.82 11.56 22.34
C ALA A 145 -26.29 11.50 22.41
N VAL A 146 -25.69 10.66 21.58
CA VAL A 146 -24.23 10.59 21.36
C VAL A 146 -23.96 11.11 19.97
N VAL A 147 -23.16 12.17 19.87
CA VAL A 147 -22.80 12.85 18.61
C VAL A 147 -21.30 12.72 18.39
N LYS A 148 -20.84 12.59 17.15
CA LYS A 148 -19.40 12.68 16.85
C LYS A 148 -18.87 14.06 17.29
N ASP A 149 -17.74 14.10 17.98
CA ASP A 149 -17.05 15.35 18.28
C ASP A 149 -16.15 15.73 17.11
N PHE A 150 -16.07 17.02 16.84
CA PHE A 150 -15.41 17.58 15.67
C PHE A 150 -14.27 18.55 16.02
N GLU A 151 -13.97 18.77 17.32
CA GLU A 151 -12.81 19.57 17.66
C GLU A 151 -11.51 18.82 17.29
N ASN A 152 -10.85 19.32 16.25
CA ASN A 152 -9.65 18.70 15.71
C ASN A 152 -8.42 18.94 16.62
N ILE A 153 -8.32 18.11 17.67
CA ILE A 153 -7.17 18.06 18.59
C ILE A 153 -5.88 17.74 17.83
N THR A 154 -5.95 16.94 16.77
CA THR A 154 -4.81 16.61 15.90
C THR A 154 -4.22 17.86 15.27
N LEU A 155 -5.06 18.71 14.64
CA LEU A 155 -4.67 19.99 14.07
C LEU A 155 -3.96 20.87 15.10
N LYS A 156 -4.52 21.02 16.30
CA LYS A 156 -3.90 21.81 17.39
C LYS A 156 -2.52 21.29 17.78
N ARG A 157 -2.32 19.96 17.81
CA ARG A 157 -1.01 19.34 18.10
C ARG A 157 -0.03 19.49 16.92
N CYS A 158 -0.48 19.33 15.67
CA CYS A 158 0.34 19.58 14.48
C CYS A 158 0.81 21.04 14.41
N LEU A 159 -0.08 22.02 14.61
CA LEU A 159 0.28 23.45 14.61
C LEU A 159 1.29 23.79 15.71
N LYS A 160 1.11 23.26 16.93
CA LYS A 160 2.07 23.42 18.03
C LYS A 160 3.45 22.83 17.68
N ALA A 161 3.49 21.64 17.08
CA ALA A 161 4.73 21.00 16.64
C ALA A 161 5.42 21.79 15.51
N LEU A 162 4.66 22.42 14.61
CA LEU A 162 5.21 23.27 13.56
C LEU A 162 5.84 24.55 14.11
N GLU A 163 5.29 25.16 15.18
CA GLU A 163 5.98 26.27 15.88
C GLU A 163 7.21 25.78 16.66
N GLU A 164 7.13 24.66 17.38
CA GLU A 164 8.28 24.04 18.08
C GLU A 164 9.41 23.66 17.09
N LEU A 165 9.10 23.39 15.82
CA LEU A 165 10.06 23.20 14.73
C LEU A 165 10.67 24.52 14.21
N LYS A 166 9.85 25.57 14.08
CA LYS A 166 10.24 26.90 13.57
C LYS A 166 11.20 27.60 14.52
N ASP A 167 10.82 27.65 15.80
CA ASP A 167 11.55 28.34 16.87
C ASP A 167 12.71 27.50 17.45
N MET A 168 12.96 26.31 16.88
CA MET A 168 14.00 25.37 17.31
C MET A 168 15.41 25.97 17.22
N ASP A 169 16.12 26.00 18.34
CA ASP A 169 17.52 26.38 18.42
C ASP A 169 18.47 25.16 18.35
N SER A 170 19.78 25.43 18.37
CA SER A 170 20.82 24.40 18.34
C SER A 170 20.96 23.57 19.63
N ASN A 171 20.28 23.95 20.72
CA ASN A 171 20.27 23.22 21.99
C ASN A 171 19.10 22.23 22.06
N HIS A 172 18.12 22.34 21.16
CA HIS A 172 16.99 21.43 21.09
C HIS A 172 17.42 20.02 20.65
N ARG A 173 16.97 19.00 21.38
CA ARG A 173 17.26 17.56 21.14
C ARG A 173 17.10 17.12 19.67
N ALA A 174 16.08 17.62 18.98
CA ALA A 174 15.77 17.25 17.59
C ALA A 174 16.48 18.13 16.53
N TYR A 175 17.42 19.00 16.92
CA TYR A 175 18.12 19.89 15.98
C TYR A 175 18.89 19.12 14.91
N SER A 176 19.52 18.01 15.27
CA SER A 176 20.18 17.06 14.36
C SER A 176 19.23 16.48 13.29
N ILE A 177 17.99 16.16 13.68
CA ILE A 177 16.92 15.65 12.82
C ILE A 177 16.50 16.74 11.83
N ARG A 178 16.18 17.95 12.31
CA ARG A 178 15.87 19.13 11.49
C ARG A 178 17.00 19.43 10.50
N GLN A 179 18.24 19.53 10.99
CA GLN A 179 19.43 19.83 10.20
C GLN A 179 19.64 18.83 9.07
N THR A 180 19.33 17.55 9.30
CA THR A 180 19.39 16.49 8.28
C THR A 180 18.23 16.61 7.28
N LEU A 181 16.99 16.71 7.75
CA LEU A 181 15.78 16.71 6.91
C LEU A 181 15.56 17.96 6.07
N PHE A 182 16.16 19.09 6.45
CA PHE A 182 16.17 20.35 5.68
C PHE A 182 17.56 20.67 5.11
N MET A 183 18.51 19.73 5.21
CA MET A 183 19.87 19.84 4.66
C MET A 183 20.59 21.14 5.10
N GLU A 184 20.39 21.56 6.35
CA GLU A 184 20.97 22.78 6.93
C GLU A 184 22.50 22.67 7.09
N ASN A 185 23.18 23.77 7.41
CA ASN A 185 24.63 23.87 7.31
C ASN A 185 25.36 22.74 8.08
N ASN A 186 26.35 22.10 7.44
CA ASN A 186 27.06 20.90 7.91
C ASN A 186 26.31 19.54 7.90
N TYR A 187 25.07 19.43 7.38
CA TYR A 187 24.34 18.15 7.34
C TYR A 187 25.14 16.99 6.71
N GLU A 188 26.00 17.26 5.71
CA GLU A 188 26.83 16.24 5.05
C GLU A 188 27.79 15.52 6.01
N LYS A 189 28.21 16.16 7.12
CA LYS A 189 29.01 15.52 8.17
C LYS A 189 28.19 14.54 9.01
N LEU A 190 26.88 14.75 9.12
CA LEU A 190 25.95 13.86 9.81
C LEU A 190 25.55 12.64 8.97
N LEU A 191 25.86 12.64 7.67
CA LEU A 191 25.65 11.52 6.75
C LEU A 191 26.88 10.57 6.68
N LEU A 192 28.01 10.96 7.26
CA LEU A 192 29.21 10.12 7.32
C LEU A 192 28.96 8.89 8.19
N ARG A 193 29.45 7.72 7.76
CA ARG A 193 29.39 6.50 8.58
C ARG A 193 30.28 6.67 9.83
N PRO A 194 29.79 6.36 11.04
CA PRO A 194 30.67 6.12 12.17
C PRO A 194 31.59 4.94 11.87
N GLU A 195 32.88 5.09 12.19
CA GLU A 195 33.83 3.98 12.12
C GLU A 195 33.66 3.04 13.33
N ASN A 196 33.90 1.75 13.13
CA ASN A 196 33.98 0.71 14.17
C ASN A 196 32.75 0.60 15.10
N ILE A 197 31.56 0.41 14.52
CA ILE A 197 30.40 -0.10 15.27
C ILE A 197 30.41 -1.63 15.22
N GLU A 198 30.56 -2.26 16.39
CA GLU A 198 30.29 -3.69 16.54
C GLU A 198 28.77 -3.95 16.36
N PHE A 199 28.46 -4.83 15.41
CA PHE A 199 27.09 -5.27 15.12
C PHE A 199 27.09 -6.77 14.88
N GLN A 200 26.42 -7.50 15.78
CA GLN A 200 26.09 -8.90 15.57
C GLN A 200 24.84 -8.98 14.69
N GLU A 201 24.94 -9.68 13.56
CA GLU A 201 23.78 -9.99 12.71
C GLU A 201 22.78 -10.89 13.47
N ASP A 202 21.48 -10.67 13.24
CA ASP A 202 20.42 -11.54 13.74
C ASP A 202 20.20 -12.68 12.73
N PRO A 203 20.40 -13.97 13.09
CA PRO A 203 20.27 -15.08 12.15
C PRO A 203 18.82 -15.35 11.72
N GLU A 204 17.82 -14.75 12.38
CA GLU A 204 16.41 -14.81 11.95
C GLU A 204 16.09 -13.82 10.80
N LEU A 205 17.04 -12.97 10.40
CA LEU A 205 16.85 -11.91 9.40
C LEU A 205 17.69 -12.12 8.15
N ASN A 206 17.14 -11.80 6.98
CA ASN A 206 17.92 -11.75 5.74
C ASN A 206 18.93 -10.58 5.72
N SER A 207 19.86 -10.60 4.76
CA SER A 207 20.92 -9.59 4.64
C SER A 207 20.42 -8.14 4.51
N SER A 208 19.31 -7.90 3.79
CA SER A 208 18.74 -6.56 3.64
C SER A 208 18.11 -6.03 4.93
N GLN A 209 17.49 -6.93 5.71
CA GLN A 209 16.93 -6.63 7.04
C GLN A 209 18.06 -6.41 8.07
N ASN A 210 19.10 -7.24 8.07
CA ASN A 210 20.29 -7.03 8.90
C ASN A 210 21.01 -5.72 8.54
N GLN A 211 21.12 -5.35 7.26
CA GLN A 211 21.65 -4.05 6.84
C GLN A 211 20.79 -2.88 7.33
N ALA A 212 19.46 -3.01 7.28
CA ALA A 212 18.54 -1.99 7.79
C ALA A 212 18.65 -1.84 9.33
N CYS A 213 18.76 -2.95 10.06
CA CYS A 213 19.07 -2.95 11.49
C CYS A 213 20.44 -2.30 11.76
N PHE A 214 21.50 -2.66 11.02
CA PHE A 214 22.83 -2.04 11.17
C PHE A 214 22.76 -0.52 11.01
N MET A 215 22.19 -0.03 9.91
CA MET A 215 21.99 1.40 9.66
C MET A 215 21.16 2.07 10.77
N GLY A 216 20.08 1.43 11.25
CA GLY A 216 19.27 1.92 12.37
C GLY A 216 19.98 1.90 13.74
N THR A 217 21.03 1.08 13.89
CA THR A 217 21.93 1.11 15.06
C THR A 217 23.14 2.04 14.88
N CYS A 218 23.32 2.66 13.71
CA CYS A 218 24.28 3.76 13.57
C CYS A 218 23.71 5.03 14.23
N ASN A 219 24.58 5.87 14.79
CA ASN A 219 24.21 7.16 15.41
C ASN A 219 23.88 8.25 14.37
N TYR A 220 23.24 7.88 13.27
CA TYR A 220 22.67 8.82 12.31
C TYR A 220 21.49 9.57 12.95
N PRO A 221 21.35 10.89 12.71
CA PRO A 221 20.18 11.64 13.19
C PRO A 221 18.87 11.15 12.58
N VAL A 222 18.90 10.67 11.33
CA VAL A 222 17.75 10.05 10.66
C VAL A 222 18.22 8.83 9.88
N THR A 223 17.51 7.71 10.04
CA THR A 223 17.60 6.53 9.18
C THR A 223 16.22 6.22 8.61
N ILE A 224 16.15 5.71 7.39
CA ILE A 224 14.90 5.31 6.73
C ILE A 224 14.96 3.82 6.40
N ILE A 225 13.93 3.09 6.80
CA ILE A 225 13.71 1.69 6.42
C ILE A 225 12.55 1.66 5.42
N HIS A 226 12.89 1.60 4.14
CA HIS A 226 11.91 1.39 3.08
C HIS A 226 11.54 -0.09 3.07
N GLY A 227 10.31 -0.39 3.49
CA GLY A 227 9.78 -1.75 3.54
C GLY A 227 8.60 -1.94 2.58
N PRO A 228 8.85 -2.30 1.32
CA PRO A 228 7.83 -2.71 0.35
C PRO A 228 6.93 -3.86 0.82
N PRO A 229 5.81 -4.16 0.12
CA PRO A 229 4.87 -5.21 0.50
C PRO A 229 5.54 -6.57 0.75
N GLY A 230 5.15 -7.25 1.83
CA GLY A 230 5.68 -8.56 2.21
C GLY A 230 7.11 -8.59 2.78
N THR A 231 7.86 -7.48 2.80
CA THR A 231 9.32 -7.50 3.12
C THR A 231 9.70 -7.65 4.61
N GLY A 232 8.75 -7.91 5.51
CA GLY A 232 9.02 -8.05 6.94
C GLY A 232 9.40 -6.75 7.66
N LYS A 233 8.88 -5.60 7.20
CA LYS A 233 9.12 -4.26 7.77
C LYS A 233 8.99 -4.21 9.30
N THR A 234 7.85 -4.65 9.83
CA THR A 234 7.57 -4.65 11.28
C THR A 234 8.46 -5.64 12.04
N THR A 235 8.80 -6.80 11.45
CA THR A 235 9.79 -7.76 12.00
C THR A 235 11.17 -7.12 12.13
N THR A 236 11.59 -6.38 11.11
CA THR A 236 12.86 -5.63 11.07
C THR A 236 12.89 -4.53 12.13
N LEU A 237 11.78 -3.79 12.31
CA LEU A 237 11.64 -2.80 13.37
C LEU A 237 11.74 -3.42 14.77
N VAL A 238 11.07 -4.55 15.01
CA VAL A 238 11.15 -5.28 16.29
C VAL A 238 12.59 -5.73 16.56
N ALA A 239 13.28 -6.30 15.58
CA ALA A 239 14.68 -6.71 15.74
C ALA A 239 15.64 -5.51 15.96
N LEU A 240 15.43 -4.39 15.27
CA LEU A 240 16.14 -3.14 15.53
C LEU A 240 15.89 -2.66 16.97
N ILE A 241 14.63 -2.59 17.40
CA ILE A 241 14.25 -2.19 18.77
C ILE A 241 14.96 -3.07 19.81
N ARG A 242 14.99 -4.39 19.64
CA ARG A 242 15.73 -5.30 20.53
C ARG A 242 17.21 -4.91 20.65
N LYS A 243 17.89 -4.65 19.52
CA LYS A 243 19.30 -4.21 19.50
C LYS A 243 19.52 -2.83 20.14
N LEU A 244 18.54 -1.90 20.06
CA LEU A 244 18.62 -0.61 20.75
C LEU A 244 18.34 -0.72 22.26
N LEU A 245 17.39 -1.56 22.66
CA LEU A 245 17.09 -1.86 24.07
C LEU A 245 18.29 -2.50 24.78
N GLN A 246 18.99 -3.42 24.10
CA GLN A 246 20.23 -4.04 24.58
C GLN A 246 21.38 -3.04 24.79
N ARG A 247 21.38 -1.89 24.10
CA ARG A 247 22.31 -0.77 24.32
C ARG A 247 21.88 0.17 25.45
N GLY A 248 20.73 -0.09 26.08
CA GLY A 248 20.17 0.76 27.14
C GLY A 248 19.50 2.04 26.64
N GLU A 249 19.24 2.18 25.33
CA GLU A 249 18.56 3.37 24.78
C GLU A 249 17.12 3.47 25.28
N THR A 250 16.64 4.71 25.42
CA THR A 250 15.25 5.06 25.70
C THR A 250 14.51 5.38 24.40
N LEU A 251 13.37 4.71 24.18
CA LEU A 251 12.74 4.63 22.85
C LEU A 251 11.30 5.18 22.85
N LEU A 252 10.96 5.96 21.81
CA LEU A 252 9.58 6.26 21.43
C LEU A 252 9.24 5.49 20.17
N VAL A 253 8.15 4.73 20.16
CA VAL A 253 7.60 4.07 18.98
C VAL A 253 6.23 4.64 18.66
N CYS A 254 6.10 5.16 17.44
CA CYS A 254 4.91 5.78 16.92
C CYS A 254 4.46 5.16 15.60
N ALA A 255 3.17 5.34 15.30
CA ALA A 255 2.58 5.13 13.98
C ALA A 255 1.34 6.04 13.83
N PRO A 256 0.82 6.31 12.62
CA PRO A 256 -0.39 7.11 12.43
C PRO A 256 -1.65 6.44 13.01
N SER A 257 -1.74 5.10 12.97
CA SER A 257 -2.92 4.33 13.43
C SER A 257 -2.66 3.58 14.74
N ASN A 258 -3.70 3.35 15.55
CA ASN A 258 -3.57 2.54 16.77
C ASN A 258 -3.23 1.07 16.45
N VAL A 259 -3.72 0.53 15.34
CA VAL A 259 -3.49 -0.86 14.94
C VAL A 259 -2.01 -1.10 14.64
N ALA A 260 -1.34 -0.18 13.94
CA ALA A 260 0.10 -0.31 13.68
C ALA A 260 0.94 -0.26 14.97
N VAL A 261 0.60 0.63 15.91
CA VAL A 261 1.25 0.70 17.24
C VAL A 261 1.05 -0.58 18.03
N ASP A 262 -0.19 -1.07 18.10
CA ASP A 262 -0.56 -2.24 18.89
C ASP A 262 0.06 -3.52 18.30
N ASN A 263 0.06 -3.69 16.97
CA ASN A 263 0.69 -4.83 16.30
C ASN A 263 2.20 -4.90 16.57
N LEU A 264 2.92 -3.78 16.43
CA LEU A 264 4.37 -3.72 16.67
C LEU A 264 4.68 -4.00 18.16
N MET A 265 3.88 -3.43 19.06
CA MET A 265 3.97 -3.66 20.51
C MET A 265 3.78 -5.15 20.85
N GLU A 266 2.76 -5.80 20.29
CA GLU A 266 2.46 -7.21 20.50
C GLU A 266 3.58 -8.12 19.98
N MET A 267 4.13 -7.85 18.79
CA MET A 267 5.28 -8.57 18.24
C MET A 267 6.54 -8.42 19.10
N LEU A 268 6.79 -7.22 19.66
CA LEU A 268 7.91 -7.02 20.58
C LEU A 268 7.72 -7.81 21.88
N ILE A 269 6.55 -7.70 22.53
CA ILE A 269 6.26 -8.39 23.79
C ILE A 269 6.38 -9.91 23.64
N LYS A 270 5.98 -10.46 22.48
CA LYS A 270 6.13 -11.88 22.16
C LYS A 270 7.59 -12.34 22.07
N LYS A 271 8.52 -11.46 21.65
CA LYS A 271 9.97 -11.77 21.61
C LYS A 271 10.73 -11.37 22.88
N GLU A 272 10.27 -10.35 23.62
CA GLU A 272 10.91 -9.82 24.83
C GLU A 272 9.87 -9.65 25.97
N PRO A 273 9.40 -10.73 26.62
CA PRO A 273 8.31 -10.65 27.61
C PRO A 273 8.60 -9.79 28.86
N HIS A 274 9.88 -9.52 29.12
CA HIS A 274 10.36 -8.74 30.27
C HIS A 274 10.67 -7.27 29.93
N VAL A 275 10.40 -6.80 28.70
CA VAL A 275 10.65 -5.41 28.32
C VAL A 275 9.78 -4.43 29.12
N SER A 276 10.39 -3.37 29.65
CA SER A 276 9.67 -2.32 30.36
C SER A 276 9.03 -1.34 29.38
N ALA A 277 7.83 -1.70 28.91
CA ALA A 277 7.06 -0.97 27.91
C ALA A 277 5.83 -0.24 28.50
N MET A 278 5.50 0.94 27.97
CA MET A 278 4.28 1.69 28.31
C MET A 278 3.49 2.07 27.06
N ARG A 279 2.16 1.95 27.08
CA ARG A 279 1.22 2.39 26.04
C ARG A 279 0.47 3.66 26.48
N ILE A 280 0.53 4.71 25.66
CA ILE A 280 -0.08 6.03 25.93
C ILE A 280 -1.14 6.38 24.87
N GLY A 281 -2.22 7.01 25.33
CA GLY A 281 -3.47 7.21 24.60
C GLY A 281 -4.69 6.95 25.50
N HIS A 282 -5.89 6.92 24.92
CA HIS A 282 -7.13 6.62 25.66
C HIS A 282 -7.39 5.09 25.67
N PRO A 283 -7.48 4.40 26.83
CA PRO A 283 -7.44 2.94 26.87
C PRO A 283 -8.55 2.18 26.13
N ALA A 284 -9.72 2.80 25.91
CA ALA A 284 -10.77 2.25 25.05
C ALA A 284 -10.34 2.00 23.58
N ARG A 285 -9.19 2.53 23.15
CA ARG A 285 -8.63 2.37 21.80
C ARG A 285 -7.64 1.20 21.63
N TYR A 286 -7.27 0.52 22.71
CA TYR A 286 -6.24 -0.55 22.68
C TYR A 286 -6.82 -1.95 22.40
N ASN A 287 -5.95 -2.86 21.98
CA ASN A 287 -6.17 -4.30 22.17
C ASN A 287 -6.26 -4.64 23.67
N SER A 288 -7.10 -5.62 24.02
CA SER A 288 -7.42 -6.00 25.40
C SER A 288 -6.21 -6.53 26.18
N GLU A 289 -5.32 -7.28 25.52
CA GLU A 289 -4.11 -7.85 26.14
C GLU A 289 -3.05 -6.77 26.46
N LEU A 290 -3.00 -5.71 25.64
CA LEU A 290 -2.05 -4.61 25.79
C LEU A 290 -2.46 -3.62 26.90
N TYR A 291 -3.69 -3.72 27.41
CA TYR A 291 -4.21 -2.85 28.47
C TYR A 291 -3.33 -2.82 29.73
N LYS A 292 -2.67 -3.93 30.07
CA LYS A 292 -1.74 -4.04 31.22
C LYS A 292 -0.47 -3.18 31.10
N TYR A 293 -0.11 -2.76 29.88
CA TYR A 293 0.99 -1.82 29.63
C TYR A 293 0.49 -0.38 29.54
N SER A 294 -0.81 -0.12 29.68
CA SER A 294 -1.30 1.27 29.71
C SER A 294 -0.75 2.00 30.93
N MET A 295 -0.43 3.29 30.77
CA MET A 295 -0.01 4.11 31.91
C MET A 295 -1.02 4.06 33.06
N ALA A 296 -2.33 4.10 32.77
CA ALA A 296 -3.39 4.06 33.77
C ALA A 296 -3.37 2.76 34.61
N TYR A 297 -2.97 1.64 34.01
CA TYR A 297 -2.75 0.38 34.72
C TYR A 297 -1.48 0.40 35.57
N GLN A 298 -0.34 0.77 34.95
CA GLN A 298 0.97 0.79 35.60
C GLN A 298 1.01 1.75 36.81
N MET A 299 0.38 2.92 36.67
CA MET A 299 0.23 3.88 37.77
C MET A 299 -0.55 3.33 38.96
N LYS A 300 -1.41 2.30 38.80
CA LYS A 300 -2.25 1.72 39.86
C LYS A 300 -1.62 0.53 40.58
N GLU A 301 -0.77 -0.24 39.89
CA GLU A 301 0.03 -1.31 40.53
C GLU A 301 1.16 -0.74 41.41
N ASN A 302 1.75 0.38 40.98
CA ASN A 302 2.81 1.08 41.69
C ASN A 302 2.36 1.60 43.07
N ASP A 303 3.25 1.63 44.06
CA ASP A 303 2.90 2.00 45.45
C ASP A 303 2.38 3.44 45.59
N GLN A 304 2.86 4.36 44.76
CA GLN A 304 2.31 5.73 44.67
C GLN A 304 0.86 5.74 44.14
N GLY A 305 0.46 4.73 43.38
CA GLY A 305 -0.91 4.48 42.93
C GLY A 305 -1.86 4.04 44.03
N LYS A 306 -1.35 3.26 44.99
CA LYS A 306 -2.10 2.83 46.18
C LYS A 306 -2.45 4.05 47.02
N LEU A 307 -1.47 4.90 47.32
CA LEU A 307 -1.66 6.20 47.98
C LEU A 307 -2.63 7.13 47.24
N LEU A 308 -2.59 7.16 45.90
CA LEU A 308 -3.54 7.94 45.09
C LEU A 308 -4.98 7.46 45.21
N LYS A 309 -5.18 6.14 45.27
CA LYS A 309 -6.49 5.52 45.48
C LYS A 309 -7.03 5.81 46.88
N ASP A 310 -6.17 5.81 47.90
CA ASP A 310 -6.55 6.15 49.27
C ASP A 310 -7.07 7.61 49.33
N ILE A 311 -6.32 8.56 48.75
CA ILE A 311 -6.73 9.98 48.64
C ILE A 311 -8.02 10.12 47.80
N GLU A 312 -8.20 9.34 46.73
CA GLU A 312 -9.45 9.34 45.95
C GLU A 312 -10.64 8.87 46.80
N THR A 313 -10.48 7.86 47.67
CA THR A 313 -11.54 7.45 48.59
C THR A 313 -11.84 8.49 49.67
N GLU A 314 -10.84 9.23 50.16
CA GLU A 314 -11.06 10.37 51.06
C GLU A 314 -11.85 11.48 50.37
N ILE A 315 -11.50 11.85 49.14
CA ILE A 315 -12.23 12.87 48.34
C ILE A 315 -13.71 12.47 48.19
N VAL A 316 -14.00 11.22 47.84
CA VAL A 316 -15.39 10.71 47.73
C VAL A 316 -16.12 10.72 49.08
N SER A 317 -15.41 10.50 50.20
CA SER A 317 -16.02 10.61 51.55
C SER A 317 -16.39 12.06 51.91
N VAL A 318 -15.57 13.03 51.52
CA VAL A 318 -15.83 14.46 51.71
C VAL A 318 -16.96 14.95 50.80
N GLU A 319 -17.07 14.40 49.59
CA GLU A 319 -18.13 14.73 48.63
C GLU A 319 -19.51 14.29 49.15
N ARG A 320 -19.66 13.04 49.61
CA ARG A 320 -20.89 12.58 50.29
C ARG A 320 -21.22 13.39 51.55
N SER A 321 -20.19 13.79 52.30
CA SER A 321 -20.38 14.63 53.49
C SER A 321 -20.90 16.03 53.14
N LEU A 322 -20.52 16.58 51.98
CA LEU A 322 -21.00 17.88 51.48
C LEU A 322 -22.48 17.86 51.06
N GLU A 323 -23.02 16.71 50.64
CA GLU A 323 -24.43 16.56 50.25
C GLU A 323 -25.38 16.70 51.44
N HIS A 324 -24.99 16.18 52.60
CA HIS A 324 -25.86 16.12 53.80
C HIS A 324 -25.74 17.35 54.71
N VAL A 325 -24.63 18.11 54.62
CA VAL A 325 -24.37 19.26 55.51
C VAL A 325 -25.13 20.51 55.05
N LYS A 326 -26.10 20.94 55.86
CA LYS A 326 -26.92 22.15 55.61
C LYS A 326 -26.30 23.45 56.16
N ASP A 327 -25.35 23.37 57.08
CA ASP A 327 -24.70 24.56 57.66
C ASP A 327 -23.65 25.18 56.71
N ARG A 328 -23.64 26.51 56.61
CA ARG A 328 -22.71 27.27 55.76
C ARG A 328 -21.27 27.21 56.26
N HIS A 329 -21.02 27.18 57.57
CA HIS A 329 -19.66 27.14 58.10
C HIS A 329 -19.01 25.77 57.87
N GLN A 330 -19.72 24.68 58.21
CA GLN A 330 -19.29 23.32 57.92
C GLN A 330 -19.12 23.08 56.42
N GLN A 331 -20.03 23.57 55.56
CA GLN A 331 -19.84 23.51 54.11
C GLN A 331 -18.56 24.24 53.62
N TYR A 332 -18.15 25.34 54.27
CA TYR A 332 -16.91 26.03 53.91
C TYR A 332 -15.68 25.17 54.24
N GLU A 333 -15.60 24.63 55.45
CA GLU A 333 -14.48 23.77 55.86
C GLU A 333 -14.41 22.47 55.04
N TRP A 334 -15.52 21.81 54.74
CA TRP A 334 -15.52 20.64 53.84
C TRP A 334 -15.10 21.00 52.40
N ARG A 335 -15.50 22.16 51.86
CA ARG A 335 -15.02 22.63 50.53
C ARG A 335 -13.53 22.96 50.54
N LYS A 336 -13.00 23.47 51.65
CA LYS A 336 -11.58 23.75 51.88
C LYS A 336 -10.78 22.45 52.00
N MET A 337 -11.29 21.45 52.71
CA MET A 337 -10.73 20.10 52.77
C MET A 337 -10.69 19.42 51.39
N ARG A 338 -11.82 19.44 50.64
CA ARG A 338 -11.90 18.92 49.26
C ARG A 338 -10.83 19.57 48.35
N LYS A 339 -10.64 20.89 48.45
CA LYS A 339 -9.58 21.60 47.71
C LYS A 339 -8.16 21.20 48.13
N SER A 340 -7.93 20.92 49.42
CA SER A 340 -6.63 20.46 49.92
C SER A 340 -6.30 19.06 49.38
N LEU A 341 -7.23 18.11 49.52
CA LEU A 341 -7.09 16.75 48.98
C LEU A 341 -6.92 16.76 47.45
N GLN A 342 -7.67 17.60 46.73
CA GLN A 342 -7.50 17.77 45.27
C GLN A 342 -6.15 18.40 44.86
N LYS A 343 -5.48 19.14 45.75
CA LYS A 343 -4.11 19.64 45.53
C LYS A 343 -3.10 18.51 45.75
N GLU A 344 -3.20 17.79 46.87
CA GLU A 344 -2.32 16.67 47.18
C GLU A 344 -2.45 15.55 46.12
N TRP A 345 -3.66 15.18 45.72
CA TRP A 345 -3.90 14.21 44.65
C TRP A 345 -3.18 14.58 43.35
N LYS A 346 -3.19 15.86 42.95
CA LYS A 346 -2.46 16.33 41.75
C LYS A 346 -0.94 16.19 41.91
N GLU A 347 -0.41 16.52 43.08
CA GLU A 347 1.01 16.41 43.40
C GLU A 347 1.46 14.94 43.41
N LYS A 348 0.72 14.06 44.09
CA LYS A 348 0.95 12.61 44.09
C LYS A 348 0.78 11.99 42.70
N LYS A 349 -0.15 12.49 41.88
CA LYS A 349 -0.38 11.99 40.51
C LYS A 349 0.78 12.32 39.59
N SER A 350 1.35 13.52 39.71
CA SER A 350 2.60 13.89 39.03
C SER A 350 3.78 13.02 39.47
N LEU A 351 3.90 12.71 40.76
CA LEU A 351 4.94 11.82 41.29
C LEU A 351 4.79 10.36 40.81
N ALA A 352 3.59 9.78 40.88
CA ALA A 352 3.32 8.43 40.41
C ALA A 352 3.52 8.28 38.88
N MET A 353 3.14 9.30 38.12
CA MET A 353 3.40 9.42 36.69
C MET A 353 4.91 9.46 36.40
N SER A 354 5.64 10.32 37.10
CA SER A 354 7.10 10.45 36.97
C SER A 354 7.83 9.15 37.32
N TYR A 355 7.41 8.44 38.37
CA TYR A 355 7.97 7.14 38.76
C TYR A 355 7.73 6.07 37.69
N SER A 356 6.52 6.01 37.13
CA SER A 356 6.17 5.06 36.06
C SER A 356 7.00 5.31 34.79
N PHE A 357 7.24 6.58 34.43
CA PHE A 357 8.17 6.95 33.37
C PHE A 357 9.63 6.58 33.69
N GLN A 358 10.09 6.75 34.94
CA GLN A 358 11.46 6.41 35.35
C GLN A 358 11.80 4.91 35.22
N GLN A 359 10.79 4.04 35.30
CA GLN A 359 10.93 2.60 35.11
C GLN A 359 10.81 2.15 33.65
N THR A 360 10.21 2.98 32.78
CA THR A 360 9.91 2.63 31.38
C THR A 360 11.14 2.82 30.49
N GLN A 361 11.44 1.86 29.63
CA GLN A 361 12.50 1.96 28.60
C GLN A 361 11.93 2.30 27.22
N ILE A 362 10.74 1.81 26.88
CA ILE A 362 10.09 2.00 25.57
C ILE A 362 8.63 2.45 25.71
N ILE A 363 8.27 3.49 24.96
CA ILE A 363 6.93 4.07 24.95
C ILE A 363 6.27 3.85 23.59
N PHE A 364 5.02 3.42 23.60
CA PHE A 364 4.18 3.20 22.44
C PHE A 364 3.01 4.20 22.45
N CYS A 365 2.86 5.00 21.39
CA CYS A 365 1.70 5.87 21.19
C CYS A 365 1.46 6.14 19.71
N THR A 366 0.31 6.69 19.32
CA THR A 366 0.16 7.22 17.95
C THR A 366 1.00 8.49 17.78
N CYS A 367 1.32 8.91 16.55
CA CYS A 367 1.99 10.20 16.32
C CYS A 367 1.21 11.38 16.95
N THR A 368 -0.13 11.32 16.94
CA THR A 368 -0.99 12.26 17.69
C THR A 368 -0.85 12.17 19.21
N GLY A 369 -0.57 10.98 19.75
CA GLY A 369 -0.37 10.70 21.17
C GLY A 369 0.99 11.14 21.72
N ALA A 370 2.01 11.32 20.87
CA ALA A 370 3.29 11.91 21.26
C ALA A 370 3.15 13.39 21.71
N GLY A 371 2.11 14.08 21.24
CA GLY A 371 1.70 15.42 21.67
C GLY A 371 0.60 15.43 22.74
N ASP A 372 0.45 14.34 23.51
CA ASP A 372 -0.45 14.33 24.65
C ASP A 372 0.17 15.02 25.87
N TRP A 373 -0.64 15.68 26.71
CA TRP A 373 -0.17 16.33 27.95
C TRP A 373 0.59 15.34 28.85
N THR A 374 0.19 14.07 28.80
CA THR A 374 0.84 12.94 29.46
C THR A 374 2.30 12.81 29.03
N MET A 375 2.58 12.89 27.73
CA MET A 375 3.94 12.91 27.16
C MET A 375 4.66 14.24 27.39
N GLU A 376 3.95 15.37 27.41
CA GLU A 376 4.60 16.67 27.67
C GLU A 376 5.12 16.77 29.11
N SER A 377 4.41 16.20 30.08
CA SER A 377 4.85 16.14 31.48
C SER A 377 6.18 15.38 31.67
N MET A 378 6.41 14.36 30.84
CA MET A 378 7.60 13.51 30.81
C MET A 378 8.89 14.26 30.44
N PHE A 379 8.77 15.40 29.75
CA PHE A 379 9.90 16.26 29.36
C PHE A 379 10.03 17.51 30.25
N SER A 380 9.27 17.59 31.35
CA SER A 380 9.43 18.65 32.35
C SER A 380 10.78 18.56 33.07
N GLU A 381 11.23 19.67 33.64
CA GLU A 381 12.60 19.81 34.17
C GLU A 381 12.90 18.91 35.37
N ASN A 382 11.87 18.44 36.07
CA ASN A 382 11.97 17.55 37.24
C ASN A 382 11.98 16.05 36.87
N SER A 383 12.01 15.71 35.57
CA SER A 383 11.99 14.33 35.09
C SER A 383 13.40 13.76 34.86
N ARG A 384 13.54 12.42 34.96
CA ARG A 384 14.81 11.71 34.71
C ARG A 384 15.32 11.85 33.27
N ILE A 385 14.41 12.05 32.33
CA ILE A 385 14.69 12.19 30.89
C ILE A 385 14.90 13.66 30.53
N GLY A 386 14.23 14.56 31.24
CA GLY A 386 14.50 16.00 31.28
C GLY A 386 14.41 16.69 29.92
N ARG A 387 15.16 17.79 29.79
CA ARG A 387 15.30 18.50 28.51
C ARG A 387 15.97 17.63 27.43
N ASN A 388 16.86 16.71 27.82
CA ASN A 388 17.61 15.83 26.91
C ASN A 388 16.72 14.98 25.99
N GLY A 389 15.53 14.60 26.46
CA GLY A 389 14.58 13.80 25.68
C GLY A 389 15.02 12.34 25.46
N LEU A 390 14.21 11.62 24.69
CA LEU A 390 14.45 10.21 24.37
C LEU A 390 15.61 10.06 23.40
N ASP A 391 16.25 8.89 23.39
CA ASP A 391 17.40 8.65 22.50
C ASP A 391 16.93 8.52 21.06
N THR A 392 16.00 7.60 20.80
CA THR A 392 15.52 7.29 19.45
C THR A 392 14.00 7.35 19.35
N VAL A 393 13.50 8.06 18.33
CA VAL A 393 12.10 8.02 17.89
C VAL A 393 11.98 7.09 16.69
N ILE A 394 11.05 6.16 16.70
CA ILE A 394 10.74 5.24 15.60
C ILE A 394 9.33 5.55 15.14
N ILE A 395 9.11 5.75 13.84
CA ILE A 395 7.78 5.94 13.25
C ILE A 395 7.55 4.87 12.19
N ASP A 396 6.66 3.93 12.46
CA ASP A 396 6.17 2.96 11.47
C ASP A 396 5.00 3.55 10.66
N GLU A 397 4.81 3.03 9.45
CA GLU A 397 3.87 3.53 8.43
C GLU A 397 3.96 5.04 8.16
N ALA A 398 5.17 5.61 8.22
CA ALA A 398 5.45 7.04 8.00
C ALA A 398 5.08 7.55 6.60
N GLY A 399 4.79 6.66 5.64
CA GLY A 399 4.24 7.02 4.31
C GLY A 399 2.75 7.40 4.34
N GLN A 400 1.99 6.92 5.34
CA GLN A 400 0.56 7.24 5.52
C GLN A 400 0.34 8.39 6.50
N ALA A 401 1.41 8.93 7.08
CA ALA A 401 1.36 10.04 8.02
C ALA A 401 1.65 11.38 7.33
N LEU A 402 0.81 12.39 7.57
CA LEU A 402 1.12 13.78 7.20
C LEU A 402 2.49 14.17 7.78
N GLU A 403 3.30 14.93 7.05
CA GLU A 403 4.63 15.30 7.57
C GLU A 403 4.52 16.11 8.86
N SER A 404 3.58 17.06 8.93
CA SER A 404 3.26 17.83 10.14
C SER A 404 2.79 16.97 11.32
N LEU A 405 2.21 15.79 11.06
CA LEU A 405 1.85 14.80 12.09
C LEU A 405 3.09 14.03 12.59
N CYS A 406 4.05 13.72 11.71
CA CYS A 406 5.31 13.08 12.09
C CYS A 406 6.14 13.97 13.02
N TRP A 407 6.16 15.29 12.76
CA TRP A 407 6.92 16.25 13.56
C TRP A 407 6.54 16.25 15.06
N ILE A 408 5.29 15.96 15.42
CA ILE A 408 4.85 15.82 16.82
C ILE A 408 5.73 14.81 17.58
N ALA A 409 6.07 13.68 16.94
CA ALA A 409 6.91 12.64 17.53
C ALA A 409 8.41 12.93 17.38
N LEU A 410 8.85 13.40 16.20
CA LEU A 410 10.27 13.67 15.91
C LEU A 410 10.91 14.66 16.89
N LEU A 411 10.14 15.65 17.37
CA LEU A 411 10.62 16.66 18.32
C LEU A 411 10.97 16.12 19.72
N LYS A 412 10.69 14.84 20.00
CA LYS A 412 10.76 14.26 21.35
C LYS A 412 12.01 13.39 21.60
N GLY A 413 12.88 13.22 20.60
CA GLY A 413 14.16 12.52 20.75
C GLY A 413 15.34 13.10 19.95
N LYS A 414 16.50 12.43 20.06
CA LYS A 414 17.80 12.91 19.54
C LYS A 414 18.12 12.40 18.13
N ARG A 415 17.56 11.24 17.77
CA ARG A 415 17.60 10.65 16.43
C ARG A 415 16.29 9.95 16.07
N ALA A 416 16.08 9.70 14.79
CA ALA A 416 14.85 9.15 14.24
C ALA A 416 15.09 7.95 13.31
N VAL A 417 14.18 6.98 13.36
CA VAL A 417 14.06 5.89 12.37
C VAL A 417 12.66 5.96 11.77
N LEU A 418 12.57 6.28 10.48
CA LEU A 418 11.31 6.34 9.75
C LEU A 418 11.14 5.06 8.92
N ALA A 419 10.01 4.38 9.07
CA ALA A 419 9.71 3.17 8.33
C ALA A 419 8.38 3.29 7.60
N GLY A 420 8.30 2.72 6.40
CA GLY A 420 7.11 2.75 5.57
C GLY A 420 7.45 2.52 4.10
N ASP A 421 6.56 2.96 3.23
CA ASP A 421 6.70 2.84 1.78
C ASP A 421 6.01 4.03 1.07
N PRO A 422 6.75 4.90 0.34
CA PRO A 422 6.17 6.02 -0.40
C PRO A 422 5.44 5.61 -1.70
N PHE A 423 5.42 4.32 -2.04
CA PHE A 423 4.69 3.77 -3.19
C PHE A 423 3.39 3.04 -2.80
N GLN A 424 3.06 2.97 -1.50
CA GLN A 424 1.73 2.58 -1.00
C GLN A 424 0.89 3.84 -0.66
N LEU A 425 -0.27 3.68 0.00
CA LEU A 425 -1.23 4.78 0.17
C LEU A 425 -0.62 6.02 0.86
N PRO A 426 -0.89 7.24 0.34
CA PRO A 426 -0.50 8.48 1.00
C PRO A 426 -1.41 8.79 2.21
N PRO A 427 -1.11 9.83 3.00
CA PRO A 427 -2.01 10.33 4.03
C PRO A 427 -3.33 10.80 3.40
N THR A 428 -4.46 10.39 3.97
CA THR A 428 -5.78 10.86 3.52
C THR A 428 -5.94 12.35 3.79
N VAL A 429 -6.23 13.12 2.73
CA VAL A 429 -6.52 14.56 2.77
C VAL A 429 -7.92 14.78 2.20
N GLN A 430 -8.75 15.56 2.88
CA GLN A 430 -10.13 15.85 2.50
C GLN A 430 -10.26 17.03 1.55
N SER A 431 -9.43 18.05 1.75
CA SER A 431 -9.41 19.30 0.99
C SER A 431 -8.60 19.13 -0.29
N GLN A 432 -9.30 19.04 -1.43
CA GLN A 432 -8.69 18.93 -2.76
C GLN A 432 -7.63 20.01 -3.00
N LYS A 433 -7.92 21.25 -2.59
CA LYS A 433 -6.99 22.40 -2.63
C LYS A 433 -5.72 22.15 -1.82
N ALA A 434 -5.83 21.54 -0.63
CA ALA A 434 -4.66 21.20 0.20
C ALA A 434 -3.87 20.02 -0.38
N LEU A 435 -4.56 19.03 -0.96
CA LEU A 435 -3.95 17.88 -1.65
C LEU A 435 -3.09 18.34 -2.84
N GLU A 436 -3.66 19.16 -3.73
CA GLU A 436 -2.98 19.75 -4.90
C GLU A 436 -1.75 20.57 -4.50
N ASN A 437 -1.84 21.36 -3.42
CA ASN A 437 -0.73 22.15 -2.88
C ASN A 437 0.22 21.31 -1.99
N GLY A 438 0.05 19.98 -1.96
CA GLY A 438 1.04 19.03 -1.45
C GLY A 438 0.90 18.62 0.02
N LEU A 439 -0.27 18.78 0.65
CA LEU A 439 -0.51 18.27 2.01
C LEU A 439 -0.44 16.73 2.07
N GLY A 440 -0.88 16.05 1.00
CA GLY A 440 -0.83 14.59 0.86
C GLY A 440 0.55 14.02 0.54
N LYS A 441 1.63 14.85 0.54
CA LYS A 441 3.00 14.37 0.38
C LYS A 441 3.56 14.01 1.75
N SER A 442 3.80 12.72 1.97
CA SER A 442 4.40 12.20 3.21
C SER A 442 5.87 12.60 3.36
N ILE A 443 6.38 12.48 4.59
CA ILE A 443 7.79 12.71 4.91
C ILE A 443 8.72 11.79 4.09
N LEU A 444 8.29 10.55 3.81
CA LEU A 444 9.05 9.61 2.99
C LEU A 444 9.11 10.07 1.53
N GLU A 445 7.99 10.49 0.94
CA GLU A 445 7.95 10.99 -0.44
C GLU A 445 8.85 12.20 -0.65
N ARG A 446 8.85 13.16 0.29
CA ARG A 446 9.74 14.33 0.23
C ARG A 446 11.21 13.90 0.25
N ILE A 447 11.58 12.95 1.09
CA ILE A 447 12.96 12.46 1.18
C ILE A 447 13.37 11.66 -0.06
N PHE A 448 12.45 10.88 -0.64
CA PHE A 448 12.66 10.15 -1.90
C PHE A 448 12.84 11.07 -3.13
N GLN A 449 12.40 12.33 -3.05
CA GLN A 449 12.66 13.36 -4.07
C GLN A 449 14.05 14.00 -3.95
N HIS A 450 14.81 13.75 -2.87
CA HIS A 450 16.14 14.29 -2.64
C HIS A 450 17.24 13.21 -2.78
N GLU A 451 17.99 13.25 -3.89
CA GLU A 451 19.08 12.30 -4.20
C GLU A 451 20.11 12.17 -3.07
N LYS A 452 20.55 13.28 -2.46
CA LYS A 452 21.53 13.26 -1.37
C LYS A 452 21.05 12.52 -0.12
N LEU A 453 19.74 12.51 0.15
CA LEU A 453 19.15 11.83 1.29
C LEU A 453 18.90 10.33 1.03
N GLN A 454 19.14 9.82 -0.19
CA GLN A 454 19.12 8.37 -0.45
C GLN A 454 20.21 7.62 0.33
N THR A 455 21.23 8.33 0.83
CA THR A 455 22.30 7.79 1.68
C THR A 455 21.83 7.27 3.04
N ILE A 456 20.69 7.74 3.55
CA ILE A 456 20.07 7.28 4.81
C ILE A 456 18.92 6.27 4.60
N VAL A 457 18.65 5.87 3.35
CA VAL A 457 17.61 4.88 3.02
C VAL A 457 18.22 3.48 2.92
N SER A 458 17.73 2.55 3.73
CA SER A 458 17.93 1.11 3.54
C SER A 458 16.63 0.48 3.04
N VAL A 459 16.70 -0.21 1.90
CA VAL A 459 15.56 -0.89 1.27
C VAL A 459 15.58 -2.37 1.64
N LEU A 460 14.43 -2.92 2.02
CA LEU A 460 14.25 -4.36 2.25
C LEU A 460 13.97 -5.06 0.91
N GLN A 461 14.66 -6.18 0.64
CA GLN A 461 14.77 -6.76 -0.71
C GLN A 461 14.15 -8.15 -0.87
N VAL A 462 13.88 -8.88 0.21
CA VAL A 462 13.21 -10.19 0.16
C VAL A 462 11.78 -10.03 0.68
N GLN A 463 10.79 -10.58 -0.04
CA GLN A 463 9.38 -10.53 0.31
C GLN A 463 8.80 -11.92 0.60
N TYR A 464 7.98 -12.01 1.65
CA TYR A 464 7.50 -13.26 2.27
C TYR A 464 5.98 -13.46 2.14
N ARG A 465 5.36 -12.82 1.14
CA ARG A 465 3.89 -12.75 0.99
C ARG A 465 3.38 -13.43 -0.28
N MET A 466 3.87 -12.97 -1.43
CA MET A 466 3.25 -13.11 -2.74
C MET A 466 3.94 -14.18 -3.58
N HIS A 467 3.15 -14.96 -4.32
CA HIS A 467 3.61 -15.71 -5.49
C HIS A 467 4.34 -14.76 -6.45
N ARG A 468 5.43 -15.23 -7.06
CA ARG A 468 6.30 -14.43 -7.91
C ARG A 468 5.55 -13.61 -8.95
N CYS A 469 4.71 -14.25 -9.76
CA CYS A 469 3.89 -13.60 -10.80
C CYS A 469 3.02 -12.43 -10.26
N ILE A 470 2.48 -12.54 -9.04
CA ILE A 470 1.71 -11.44 -8.42
C ILE A 470 2.64 -10.26 -8.05
N SER A 471 3.85 -10.58 -7.54
CA SER A 471 4.82 -9.57 -7.11
C SER A 471 5.58 -8.88 -8.24
N GLU A 472 5.77 -9.54 -9.38
CA GLU A 472 6.79 -9.18 -10.38
C GLU A 472 6.41 -7.92 -11.19
N TRP A 473 5.12 -7.70 -11.49
CA TRP A 473 4.64 -6.42 -12.01
C TRP A 473 4.93 -5.26 -11.05
N SER A 474 4.49 -5.37 -9.79
CA SER A 474 4.68 -4.33 -8.76
C SER A 474 6.17 -4.03 -8.53
N ASN A 475 7.00 -5.08 -8.52
CA ASN A 475 8.45 -5.01 -8.41
C ASN A 475 9.07 -4.19 -9.55
N HIS A 476 8.73 -4.47 -10.80
CA HIS A 476 9.27 -3.74 -11.95
C HIS A 476 8.76 -2.29 -12.00
N THR A 477 7.44 -2.07 -11.86
CA THR A 477 6.81 -0.76 -12.01
C THR A 477 7.18 0.23 -10.91
N PHE A 478 7.23 -0.20 -9.63
CA PHE A 478 7.44 0.71 -8.49
C PHE A 478 8.79 0.54 -7.79
N TYR A 479 9.31 -0.69 -7.71
CA TYR A 479 10.50 -1.03 -6.91
C TYR A 479 11.76 -1.31 -7.76
N ARG A 480 11.72 -1.01 -9.07
CA ARG A 480 12.84 -1.11 -10.02
C ARG A 480 13.48 -2.51 -10.11
N GLY A 481 12.71 -3.58 -9.89
CA GLY A 481 13.23 -4.95 -9.88
C GLY A 481 14.12 -5.30 -8.67
N LEU A 482 14.10 -4.49 -7.60
CA LEU A 482 14.94 -4.69 -6.41
C LEU A 482 14.39 -5.71 -5.42
N LEU A 483 13.14 -6.17 -5.59
CA LEU A 483 12.53 -7.20 -4.76
C LEU A 483 12.80 -8.59 -5.32
N SER A 484 12.87 -9.56 -4.41
CA SER A 484 12.97 -10.98 -4.66
C SER A 484 11.95 -11.71 -3.77
N PRO A 485 11.22 -12.71 -4.28
CA PRO A 485 10.45 -13.62 -3.43
C PRO A 485 11.39 -14.45 -2.55
N ASP A 486 10.95 -14.79 -1.35
CA ASP A 486 11.57 -15.88 -0.59
C ASP A 486 11.17 -17.24 -1.19
N ALA A 487 11.98 -18.28 -0.98
CA ALA A 487 11.77 -19.60 -1.56
C ALA A 487 10.44 -20.24 -1.13
N ASP A 488 9.99 -19.97 0.11
CA ASP A 488 8.71 -20.45 0.65
C ASP A 488 7.48 -19.81 -0.04
N VAL A 489 7.67 -18.74 -0.82
CA VAL A 489 6.57 -18.02 -1.51
C VAL A 489 6.79 -17.81 -3.01
N GLU A 490 7.94 -18.15 -3.61
CA GLU A 490 8.17 -17.90 -5.04
C GLU A 490 7.11 -18.56 -5.93
N TYR A 491 6.75 -19.81 -5.63
CA TYR A 491 5.88 -20.66 -6.45
C TYR A 491 4.66 -21.25 -5.70
N HIS A 492 4.25 -20.66 -4.57
CA HIS A 492 3.16 -21.19 -3.75
C HIS A 492 1.76 -20.89 -4.34
N LEU A 493 0.92 -21.92 -4.48
CA LEU A 493 -0.42 -21.84 -5.09
C LEU A 493 -1.52 -22.17 -4.08
N LEU A 494 -2.80 -21.87 -4.40
CA LEU A 494 -3.92 -22.18 -3.49
C LEU A 494 -4.05 -23.69 -3.26
N CYS A 495 -3.79 -24.50 -4.30
CA CYS A 495 -3.83 -25.96 -4.23
C CYS A 495 -2.74 -26.62 -3.36
N ASP A 496 -1.83 -25.83 -2.77
CA ASP A 496 -0.85 -26.31 -1.79
C ASP A 496 -1.29 -26.04 -0.34
N LEU A 497 -2.44 -25.39 -0.14
CA LEU A 497 -3.06 -25.24 1.18
C LEU A 497 -3.73 -26.55 1.62
N PRO A 498 -3.77 -26.85 2.94
CA PRO A 498 -4.51 -28.00 3.44
C PRO A 498 -5.98 -27.97 3.01
N GLU A 499 -6.53 -29.15 2.69
CA GLU A 499 -7.94 -29.40 2.36
C GLU A 499 -8.48 -28.75 1.06
N VAL A 500 -7.74 -27.83 0.43
CA VAL A 500 -8.07 -27.24 -0.86
C VAL A 500 -7.93 -28.27 -1.99
N GLN A 501 -8.90 -28.28 -2.90
CA GLN A 501 -8.94 -29.18 -4.06
C GLN A 501 -8.18 -28.56 -5.24
N ARG A 502 -7.58 -29.41 -6.10
CA ARG A 502 -6.92 -28.97 -7.34
C ARG A 502 -7.94 -28.79 -8.47
N ASP A 503 -7.98 -27.59 -9.02
CA ASP A 503 -8.80 -27.19 -10.15
C ASP A 503 -8.14 -26.04 -10.95
N CYS A 504 -8.77 -25.58 -12.03
CA CYS A 504 -8.28 -24.47 -12.86
C CYS A 504 -8.32 -23.09 -12.18
N ASN A 505 -8.79 -22.97 -10.94
CA ASN A 505 -8.76 -21.71 -10.17
C ASN A 505 -7.66 -21.70 -9.11
N THR A 506 -7.35 -22.86 -8.55
CA THR A 506 -6.41 -23.06 -7.44
C THR A 506 -4.99 -23.35 -7.89
N GLU A 507 -4.80 -23.85 -9.11
CA GLU A 507 -3.48 -24.08 -9.74
C GLU A 507 -2.92 -22.83 -10.46
N ILE A 508 -3.64 -21.70 -10.47
CA ILE A 508 -3.19 -20.43 -11.09
C ILE A 508 -2.99 -19.31 -10.06
N PRO A 509 -1.90 -18.50 -10.17
CA PRO A 509 -1.63 -17.40 -9.25
C PRO A 509 -2.24 -16.05 -9.67
N LEU A 510 -2.55 -15.89 -10.96
CA LEU A 510 -3.02 -14.64 -11.55
C LEU A 510 -4.09 -14.95 -12.59
N LEU A 511 -5.25 -14.31 -12.44
CA LEU A 511 -6.41 -14.46 -13.31
C LEU A 511 -6.95 -13.06 -13.66
N TRP A 512 -7.25 -12.82 -14.94
CA TRP A 512 -8.01 -11.66 -15.39
C TRP A 512 -9.35 -12.13 -15.99
N ILE A 513 -10.45 -11.66 -15.41
CA ILE A 513 -11.81 -11.83 -15.96
C ILE A 513 -12.18 -10.54 -16.68
N ASP A 514 -12.08 -10.56 -18.01
CA ASP A 514 -12.27 -9.38 -18.84
C ASP A 514 -13.75 -9.11 -19.13
N THR A 515 -14.18 -7.87 -18.93
CA THR A 515 -15.51 -7.37 -19.30
C THR A 515 -15.51 -6.46 -20.53
N ALA A 516 -14.37 -6.30 -21.21
CA ALA A 516 -14.29 -5.63 -22.50
C ALA A 516 -15.20 -6.31 -23.54
N GLY A 517 -15.71 -5.52 -24.50
CA GLY A 517 -16.68 -5.97 -25.51
C GLY A 517 -18.05 -6.47 -24.98
N CYS A 518 -18.28 -6.49 -23.67
CA CYS A 518 -19.53 -6.95 -23.04
C CYS A 518 -20.38 -5.76 -22.60
N ASP A 519 -21.71 -5.90 -22.57
CA ASP A 519 -22.62 -4.86 -22.06
C ASP A 519 -22.63 -4.85 -20.53
N CYS A 520 -21.53 -4.35 -19.96
CA CYS A 520 -21.25 -4.28 -18.52
C CYS A 520 -21.03 -2.83 -18.07
N PRO A 521 -22.05 -1.94 -18.17
CA PRO A 521 -21.92 -0.53 -17.85
C PRO A 521 -21.81 -0.29 -16.33
N GLU A 522 -21.13 0.80 -15.96
CA GLU A 522 -21.20 1.30 -14.59
C GLU A 522 -22.57 1.95 -14.27
N GLU A 523 -23.02 1.81 -13.03
CA GLU A 523 -24.11 2.60 -12.47
C GLU A 523 -23.55 3.61 -11.44
N THR A 524 -23.99 4.87 -11.53
CA THR A 524 -23.90 5.81 -10.40
C THR A 524 -24.96 5.47 -9.37
N GLU A 525 -24.60 5.43 -8.09
CA GLU A 525 -25.57 5.19 -7.02
C GLU A 525 -26.42 6.44 -6.73
N SER A 526 -27.59 6.53 -7.37
CA SER A 526 -28.68 7.40 -6.92
C SER A 526 -29.31 6.83 -5.65
N LEU A 527 -28.93 7.39 -4.49
CA LEU A 527 -29.34 6.87 -3.18
C LEU A 527 -30.85 7.01 -2.84
N LEU A 528 -31.64 7.69 -3.68
CA LEU A 528 -33.00 8.13 -3.37
C LEU A 528 -33.90 8.13 -4.62
N THR A 529 -35.11 7.58 -4.48
CA THR A 529 -36.20 7.62 -5.48
C THR A 529 -37.31 8.61 -5.15
N ASP A 530 -37.31 9.16 -3.93
CA ASP A 530 -38.47 9.85 -3.35
C ASP A 530 -38.23 11.36 -3.26
N GLU A 531 -39.08 12.14 -3.95
CA GLU A 531 -38.97 13.60 -4.14
C GLU A 531 -38.80 14.40 -2.83
N GLN A 532 -39.34 13.92 -1.71
CA GLN A 532 -39.22 14.58 -0.39
C GLN A 532 -37.79 14.57 0.19
N THR A 533 -36.83 13.98 -0.53
CA THR A 533 -35.48 13.65 -0.04
C THR A 533 -34.37 14.30 -0.87
N GLU A 534 -34.70 15.07 -1.90
CA GLU A 534 -33.75 15.70 -2.83
C GLU A 534 -32.79 16.67 -2.11
N SER A 535 -33.29 17.50 -1.19
CA SER A 535 -32.48 18.35 -0.30
C SER A 535 -31.66 17.58 0.75
N LEU A 536 -31.72 16.25 0.73
CA LEU A 536 -30.95 15.32 1.55
C LEU A 536 -29.90 14.58 0.70
N ALA A 537 -30.15 14.36 -0.58
CA ALA A 537 -29.14 13.97 -1.57
C ALA A 537 -28.01 15.01 -1.63
N LEU A 538 -28.36 16.30 -1.72
CA LEU A 538 -27.38 17.40 -1.69
C LEU A 538 -26.50 17.43 -0.42
N LEU A 539 -26.95 16.82 0.68
CA LEU A 539 -26.20 16.72 1.94
C LEU A 539 -25.35 15.46 2.07
N LEU A 540 -25.59 14.49 1.20
CA LEU A 540 -24.76 13.29 1.06
C LEU A 540 -23.64 13.49 0.01
N LEU A 541 -23.65 14.63 -0.70
CA LEU A 541 -22.62 14.99 -1.68
C LEU A 541 -21.23 15.11 -1.05
N SER A 542 -20.43 14.09 -1.33
CA SER A 542 -18.96 14.17 -1.44
C SER A 542 -18.40 12.99 -2.26
N CYS A 543 -19.17 11.90 -2.42
CA CYS A 543 -18.88 10.83 -3.38
C CYS A 543 -20.16 10.33 -4.05
N GLU A 544 -20.37 10.70 -5.32
CA GLU A 544 -21.14 9.83 -6.23
C GLU A 544 -20.33 8.53 -6.38
N SER A 545 -20.80 7.45 -5.75
CA SER A 545 -20.09 6.18 -5.76
C SER A 545 -20.60 5.29 -6.89
N LYS A 546 -19.69 4.55 -7.51
CA LYS A 546 -19.95 3.72 -8.68
C LYS A 546 -20.11 2.24 -8.29
N ARG A 547 -20.90 1.50 -9.05
CA ARG A 547 -20.98 0.04 -9.01
C ARG A 547 -21.06 -0.52 -10.43
N ASN A 548 -20.75 -1.79 -10.59
CA ASN A 548 -20.94 -2.54 -11.83
C ASN A 548 -21.56 -3.89 -11.45
N ARG A 549 -22.84 -4.08 -11.77
CA ARG A 549 -23.61 -5.26 -11.35
C ARG A 549 -23.10 -6.55 -11.98
N ASN A 550 -22.59 -6.45 -13.20
CA ASN A 550 -22.02 -7.55 -13.96
C ASN A 550 -20.73 -8.02 -13.29
N GLU A 551 -19.83 -7.10 -12.91
CA GLU A 551 -18.66 -7.43 -12.07
C GLU A 551 -19.04 -8.03 -10.71
N ILE A 552 -20.13 -7.57 -10.07
CA ILE A 552 -20.61 -8.18 -8.81
C ILE A 552 -21.03 -9.64 -9.04
N GLN A 553 -21.67 -9.95 -10.17
CA GLN A 553 -22.04 -11.33 -10.50
C GLN A 553 -20.80 -12.20 -10.76
N LEU A 554 -19.82 -11.70 -11.52
CA LEU A 554 -18.54 -12.38 -11.75
C LEU A 554 -17.77 -12.62 -10.44
N CYS A 555 -17.68 -11.63 -9.55
CA CYS A 555 -17.13 -11.77 -8.20
C CYS A 555 -17.82 -12.91 -7.42
N LEU A 556 -19.15 -12.98 -7.48
CA LEU A 556 -19.95 -13.98 -6.78
C LEU A 556 -19.87 -15.39 -7.39
N GLN A 557 -19.49 -15.50 -8.66
CA GLN A 557 -19.30 -16.78 -9.33
C GLN A 557 -17.92 -17.35 -9.03
N HIS A 558 -16.85 -16.58 -9.26
CA HIS A 558 -15.48 -16.96 -8.89
C HIS A 558 -15.34 -17.26 -7.39
N LEU A 559 -16.02 -16.49 -6.53
CA LEU A 559 -16.08 -16.77 -5.10
C LEU A 559 -16.69 -18.15 -4.78
N LYS A 560 -17.75 -18.57 -5.48
CA LYS A 560 -18.35 -19.91 -5.26
C LYS A 560 -17.39 -21.00 -5.69
N GLU A 561 -16.75 -20.84 -6.84
CA GLU A 561 -15.78 -21.81 -7.36
C GLU A 561 -14.63 -22.04 -6.36
N LEU A 562 -14.08 -20.97 -5.77
CA LEU A 562 -13.07 -21.08 -4.70
C LEU A 562 -13.60 -21.78 -3.43
N LEU A 563 -14.85 -21.54 -3.02
CA LEU A 563 -15.48 -22.19 -1.85
C LEU A 563 -15.82 -23.67 -2.13
N ASP A 564 -16.22 -23.99 -3.36
CA ASP A 564 -16.46 -25.37 -3.81
C ASP A 564 -15.14 -26.14 -3.92
N ALA A 565 -14.06 -25.49 -4.34
CA ALA A 565 -12.67 -25.98 -4.25
C ALA A 565 -12.09 -25.97 -2.81
N LYS A 566 -12.90 -25.65 -1.78
CA LYS A 566 -12.57 -25.74 -0.34
C LYS A 566 -11.55 -24.74 0.19
N VAL A 567 -11.33 -23.62 -0.51
CA VAL A 567 -10.64 -22.45 0.08
C VAL A 567 -11.49 -21.91 1.24
N GLU A 568 -10.90 -21.72 2.43
CA GLU A 568 -11.68 -21.31 3.59
C GLU A 568 -12.18 -19.86 3.46
N PRO A 569 -13.43 -19.52 3.85
CA PRO A 569 -13.99 -18.17 3.74
C PRO A 569 -13.08 -17.05 4.28
N LYS A 570 -12.46 -17.27 5.45
CA LYS A 570 -11.52 -16.35 6.10
C LYS A 570 -10.22 -16.09 5.32
N GLN A 571 -9.83 -17.01 4.43
CA GLN A 571 -8.64 -16.92 3.57
C GLN A 571 -8.87 -16.06 2.32
N ILE A 572 -10.12 -15.70 2.01
CA ILE A 572 -10.52 -14.92 0.84
C ILE A 572 -10.75 -13.45 1.25
N GLY A 573 -10.40 -12.52 0.36
CA GLY A 573 -10.79 -11.12 0.46
C GLY A 573 -11.28 -10.55 -0.87
N ILE A 574 -12.20 -9.59 -0.82
CA ILE A 574 -12.70 -8.87 -1.99
C ILE A 574 -12.46 -7.37 -1.84
N ILE A 575 -11.81 -6.79 -2.83
CA ILE A 575 -11.36 -5.40 -2.87
C ILE A 575 -12.01 -4.70 -4.07
N SER A 576 -12.40 -3.45 -3.87
CA SER A 576 -12.81 -2.55 -4.95
C SER A 576 -12.56 -1.09 -4.54
N PRO A 577 -12.24 -0.17 -5.46
CA PRO A 577 -12.07 1.24 -5.10
C PRO A 577 -13.37 1.92 -4.62
N TYR A 578 -14.55 1.39 -4.97
CA TYR A 578 -15.82 2.11 -4.85
C TYR A 578 -16.73 1.59 -3.73
N ALA A 579 -17.18 2.52 -2.87
CA ALA A 579 -17.98 2.21 -1.69
C ALA A 579 -19.43 1.75 -1.99
N ALA A 580 -19.98 1.99 -3.19
CA ALA A 580 -21.23 1.37 -3.63
C ALA A 580 -21.04 -0.10 -4.00
N GLN A 581 -20.05 -0.44 -4.84
CA GLN A 581 -19.66 -1.82 -5.16
C GLN A 581 -19.47 -2.67 -3.88
N ILE A 582 -18.70 -2.15 -2.92
CA ILE A 582 -18.43 -2.81 -1.63
C ILE A 582 -19.71 -3.04 -0.80
N ARG A 583 -20.70 -2.15 -0.84
CA ARG A 583 -21.96 -2.32 -0.10
C ARG A 583 -22.86 -3.37 -0.73
N GLU A 584 -22.99 -3.39 -2.06
CA GLU A 584 -23.82 -4.39 -2.74
C GLU A 584 -23.17 -5.78 -2.70
N LEU A 585 -21.83 -5.88 -2.80
CA LEU A 585 -21.09 -7.12 -2.54
C LEU A 585 -21.36 -7.64 -1.12
N ARG A 586 -21.22 -6.80 -0.09
CA ARG A 586 -21.53 -7.19 1.30
C ARG A 586 -22.97 -7.67 1.48
N GLN A 587 -23.96 -7.00 0.88
CA GLN A 587 -25.37 -7.40 0.96
C GLN A 587 -25.64 -8.80 0.37
N LYS A 588 -24.93 -9.16 -0.72
CA LYS A 588 -25.08 -10.48 -1.37
C LYS A 588 -24.23 -11.57 -0.70
N ILE A 589 -23.04 -11.23 -0.17
CA ILE A 589 -22.08 -12.22 0.38
C ILE A 589 -22.32 -12.53 1.87
N VAL A 590 -22.89 -11.62 2.66
CA VAL A 590 -23.31 -11.92 4.05
C VAL A 590 -24.35 -13.06 4.12
N GLN A 591 -25.04 -13.35 3.00
CA GLN A 591 -25.94 -14.50 2.87
C GLN A 591 -25.21 -15.83 2.61
N LEU A 592 -23.91 -15.78 2.28
CA LEU A 592 -23.03 -16.93 2.00
C LEU A 592 -22.06 -17.19 3.16
N SER A 593 -21.37 -16.15 3.65
CA SER A 593 -20.53 -16.21 4.86
C SER A 593 -20.20 -14.81 5.39
N GLU A 594 -20.21 -14.66 6.72
CA GLU A 594 -19.78 -13.42 7.40
C GLU A 594 -18.25 -13.32 7.58
N GLU A 595 -17.49 -14.40 7.32
CA GLU A 595 -16.03 -14.42 7.47
C GLU A 595 -15.27 -13.83 6.27
N ILE A 596 -15.92 -13.70 5.11
CA ILE A 596 -15.30 -13.21 3.88
C ILE A 596 -15.06 -11.71 3.99
N GLU A 597 -13.82 -11.28 3.81
CA GLU A 597 -13.45 -9.91 4.08
C GLU A 597 -13.63 -9.01 2.84
N ILE A 598 -14.61 -8.11 2.89
CA ILE A 598 -14.96 -7.23 1.76
C ILE A 598 -14.71 -5.78 2.16
N SER A 599 -13.79 -5.07 1.51
CA SER A 599 -13.43 -3.68 1.90
C SER A 599 -12.91 -2.84 0.72
N THR A 600 -12.89 -1.52 0.88
CA THR A 600 -12.16 -0.67 -0.08
C THR A 600 -10.65 -0.88 0.03
N VAL A 601 -9.88 -0.45 -0.96
CA VAL A 601 -8.40 -0.52 -0.95
C VAL A 601 -7.84 0.09 0.35
N ASP A 602 -8.30 1.29 0.70
CA ASP A 602 -7.94 2.01 1.93
C ASP A 602 -8.33 1.22 3.19
N GLY A 603 -9.47 0.54 3.17
CA GLY A 603 -9.97 -0.30 4.27
C GLY A 603 -9.30 -1.68 4.40
N PHE A 604 -8.62 -2.16 3.36
CA PHE A 604 -7.84 -3.40 3.34
C PHE A 604 -6.35 -3.19 3.67
N GLN A 605 -5.94 -1.94 3.86
CA GLN A 605 -4.55 -1.57 4.09
C GLN A 605 -3.98 -2.25 5.36
N GLY A 606 -2.73 -2.73 5.27
CA GLY A 606 -2.06 -3.46 6.36
C GLY A 606 -2.48 -4.94 6.50
N ARG A 607 -3.47 -5.39 5.74
CA ARG A 607 -3.96 -6.78 5.72
C ARG A 607 -3.38 -7.56 4.52
N GLU A 608 -3.68 -8.85 4.46
CA GLU A 608 -3.34 -9.80 3.38
C GLU A 608 -4.28 -11.03 3.42
N LYS A 609 -4.37 -11.79 2.33
CA LYS A 609 -5.22 -12.98 2.16
C LYS A 609 -4.58 -13.99 1.21
N GLU A 610 -4.94 -15.27 1.31
CA GLU A 610 -4.47 -16.29 0.36
C GLU A 610 -4.98 -16.00 -1.05
N ALA A 611 -6.28 -15.69 -1.17
CA ALA A 611 -6.94 -15.26 -2.40
C ALA A 611 -7.48 -13.83 -2.29
N ILE A 612 -7.27 -13.00 -3.32
CA ILE A 612 -7.93 -11.69 -3.48
C ILE A 612 -8.72 -11.66 -4.79
N ILE A 613 -9.94 -11.14 -4.73
CA ILE A 613 -10.75 -10.75 -5.89
C ILE A 613 -10.80 -9.22 -5.94
N LEU A 614 -10.40 -8.62 -7.06
CA LEU A 614 -10.33 -7.17 -7.27
C LEU A 614 -11.29 -6.74 -8.37
N SER A 615 -12.36 -6.02 -8.00
CA SER A 615 -13.33 -5.44 -8.95
C SER A 615 -13.02 -3.97 -9.22
N LEU A 616 -12.74 -3.65 -10.49
CA LEU A 616 -12.29 -2.33 -10.94
C LEU A 616 -13.45 -1.36 -11.21
N VAL A 617 -14.67 -1.85 -11.43
CA VAL A 617 -15.96 -1.15 -11.57
C VAL A 617 -16.13 -0.31 -12.83
N ARG A 618 -15.08 0.35 -13.31
CA ARG A 618 -15.19 1.40 -14.33
C ARG A 618 -15.40 0.80 -15.72
N SER A 619 -16.48 1.23 -16.34
CA SER A 619 -16.90 0.86 -17.70
C SER A 619 -17.88 1.92 -18.20
N ASN A 620 -17.41 2.93 -18.93
CA ASN A 620 -18.23 4.05 -19.42
C ASN A 620 -17.73 4.65 -20.75
N ASP A 621 -18.68 5.17 -21.55
CA ASP A 621 -18.44 5.77 -22.88
C ASP A 621 -17.47 6.97 -22.87
N ILE A 622 -17.38 7.66 -21.73
CA ILE A 622 -16.56 8.86 -21.53
C ILE A 622 -15.08 8.50 -21.32
N GLN A 623 -14.77 7.21 -21.08
CA GLN A 623 -13.43 6.67 -20.82
C GLN A 623 -12.76 7.30 -19.58
N GLU A 624 -13.56 7.74 -18.60
CA GLU A 624 -13.07 8.36 -17.37
C GLU A 624 -12.69 7.28 -16.33
N LEU A 625 -11.40 7.16 -15.96
CA LEU A 625 -10.95 6.17 -14.96
C LEU A 625 -11.19 6.57 -13.49
N GLY A 626 -11.27 7.87 -13.18
CA GLY A 626 -11.49 8.35 -11.80
C GLY A 626 -10.43 7.84 -10.82
N PHE A 627 -10.85 7.32 -9.65
CA PHE A 627 -9.98 6.83 -8.58
C PHE A 627 -9.01 5.69 -8.98
N LEU A 628 -9.20 5.03 -10.12
CA LEU A 628 -8.25 4.02 -10.62
C LEU A 628 -6.90 4.63 -11.06
N THR A 629 -6.85 5.93 -11.36
CA THR A 629 -5.62 6.65 -11.75
C THR A 629 -4.60 6.80 -10.60
N ASP A 630 -5.00 6.56 -9.34
CA ASP A 630 -4.08 6.53 -8.22
C ASP A 630 -3.32 5.19 -8.17
N TYR A 631 -2.16 5.17 -8.84
CA TYR A 631 -1.26 4.01 -8.91
C TYR A 631 -0.94 3.38 -7.55
N ARG A 632 -0.98 4.16 -6.45
CA ARG A 632 -0.72 3.67 -5.09
C ARG A 632 -1.84 2.77 -4.60
N ARG A 633 -3.09 3.06 -4.98
CA ARG A 633 -4.25 2.18 -4.71
C ARG A 633 -4.11 0.86 -5.45
N ILE A 634 -3.76 0.91 -6.73
CA ILE A 634 -3.59 -0.28 -7.57
C ILE A 634 -2.45 -1.17 -7.03
N ASN A 635 -1.29 -0.57 -6.73
CA ASN A 635 -0.17 -1.26 -6.09
C ASN A 635 -0.58 -1.90 -4.76
N VAL A 636 -1.31 -1.18 -3.90
CA VAL A 636 -1.77 -1.69 -2.61
C VAL A 636 -2.76 -2.85 -2.80
N ALA A 637 -3.76 -2.72 -3.68
CA ALA A 637 -4.79 -3.74 -3.92
C ALA A 637 -4.20 -5.07 -4.39
N ILE A 638 -3.34 -5.03 -5.41
CA ILE A 638 -2.65 -6.21 -5.97
C ILE A 638 -1.79 -6.89 -4.90
N THR A 639 -1.00 -6.10 -4.16
CA THR A 639 -0.09 -6.63 -3.15
C THR A 639 -0.76 -7.06 -1.83
N ARG A 640 -2.08 -7.22 -1.81
CA ARG A 640 -2.82 -7.88 -0.70
C ARG A 640 -2.92 -9.40 -0.87
N ALA A 641 -2.80 -9.92 -2.10
CA ALA A 641 -2.83 -11.35 -2.37
C ALA A 641 -1.57 -12.05 -1.85
N ARG A 642 -1.68 -13.36 -1.59
CA ARG A 642 -0.53 -14.25 -1.36
C ARG A 642 -0.38 -15.22 -2.52
N ARG A 643 -1.35 -16.13 -2.69
CA ARG A 643 -1.27 -17.25 -3.65
C ARG A 643 -2.02 -16.98 -4.94
N HIS A 644 -3.17 -16.31 -4.87
CA HIS A 644 -4.05 -16.08 -6.02
C HIS A 644 -4.59 -14.65 -6.04
N LEU A 645 -4.54 -14.02 -7.22
CA LEU A 645 -5.14 -12.73 -7.50
C LEU A 645 -6.05 -12.85 -8.74
N CYS A 646 -7.34 -12.64 -8.54
CA CYS A 646 -8.32 -12.47 -9.61
C CYS A 646 -8.64 -10.98 -9.78
N ILE A 647 -8.44 -10.43 -10.96
CA ILE A 647 -8.83 -9.06 -11.33
C ILE A 647 -10.03 -9.13 -12.28
N ILE A 648 -11.04 -8.31 -12.05
CA ILE A 648 -12.27 -8.25 -12.85
C ILE A 648 -12.50 -6.80 -13.30
N GLY A 649 -12.63 -6.59 -14.60
CA GLY A 649 -12.89 -5.27 -15.18
C GLY A 649 -12.65 -5.19 -16.68
N ASN A 650 -12.87 -4.00 -17.25
CA ASN A 650 -12.87 -3.74 -18.68
C ASN A 650 -11.46 -3.35 -19.19
N SER A 651 -10.78 -4.26 -19.90
CA SER A 651 -9.41 -4.03 -20.41
C SER A 651 -9.27 -2.80 -21.32
N ASP A 652 -10.16 -2.63 -22.30
CA ASP A 652 -10.21 -1.46 -23.23
C ASP A 652 -10.17 -0.11 -22.47
N MET A 653 -10.73 -0.08 -21.26
CA MET A 653 -10.78 1.11 -20.42
C MET A 653 -9.54 1.27 -19.54
N MET A 654 -8.95 0.18 -19.07
CA MET A 654 -7.70 0.21 -18.28
C MET A 654 -6.51 0.64 -19.13
N GLU A 655 -6.48 0.32 -20.43
CA GLU A 655 -5.42 0.77 -21.36
C GLU A 655 -5.30 2.31 -21.51
N LYS A 656 -6.25 3.09 -20.98
CA LYS A 656 -6.25 4.56 -21.08
C LYS A 656 -5.25 5.24 -20.13
N ASP A 657 -4.81 4.56 -19.07
CA ASP A 657 -3.72 5.02 -18.21
C ASP A 657 -2.44 4.18 -18.46
N PRO A 658 -1.23 4.80 -18.53
CA PRO A 658 0.00 4.06 -18.83
C PRO A 658 0.38 2.96 -17.83
N ILE A 659 0.01 3.07 -16.54
CA ILE A 659 0.34 2.07 -15.51
C ILE A 659 -0.69 0.94 -15.51
N LEU A 660 -1.97 1.27 -15.73
CA LEU A 660 -3.03 0.26 -15.91
C LEU A 660 -2.87 -0.50 -17.23
N SER A 661 -2.42 0.14 -18.31
CA SER A 661 -2.03 -0.53 -19.56
C SER A 661 -0.91 -1.55 -19.32
N GLN A 662 0.16 -1.17 -18.60
CA GLN A 662 1.24 -2.10 -18.22
C GLN A 662 0.75 -3.27 -17.36
N LEU A 663 -0.27 -3.06 -16.51
CA LEU A 663 -0.90 -4.12 -15.74
C LEU A 663 -1.69 -5.09 -16.63
N VAL A 664 -2.49 -4.59 -17.57
CA VAL A 664 -3.25 -5.42 -18.53
C VAL A 664 -2.29 -6.28 -19.35
N SER A 665 -1.27 -5.67 -19.98
CA SER A 665 -0.27 -6.42 -20.77
C SER A 665 0.44 -7.48 -19.93
N TYR A 666 0.88 -7.13 -18.70
CA TYR A 666 1.52 -8.10 -17.82
C TYR A 666 0.62 -9.28 -17.45
N CYS A 667 -0.64 -9.01 -17.09
CA CYS A 667 -1.63 -10.04 -16.76
C CYS A 667 -1.93 -10.93 -17.97
N PHE A 668 -1.99 -10.37 -19.18
CA PHE A 668 -2.25 -11.12 -20.41
C PHE A 668 -1.05 -11.96 -20.87
N GLU A 669 0.17 -11.56 -20.51
CA GLU A 669 1.41 -12.30 -20.81
C GLU A 669 1.75 -13.39 -19.77
N ASN A 670 1.35 -13.22 -18.50
CA ASN A 670 1.85 -14.02 -17.36
C ASN A 670 0.76 -14.68 -16.49
N GLY A 671 -0.51 -14.37 -16.72
CA GLY A 671 -1.67 -14.95 -16.01
C GLY A 671 -2.64 -15.67 -16.95
N GLU A 672 -3.72 -16.22 -16.39
CA GLU A 672 -4.83 -16.73 -17.19
C GLU A 672 -5.82 -15.61 -17.52
N ILE A 673 -6.35 -15.59 -18.74
CA ILE A 673 -7.39 -14.67 -19.19
C ILE A 673 -8.67 -15.48 -19.42
N ARG A 674 -9.81 -15.01 -18.92
CA ARG A 674 -11.15 -15.50 -19.27
C ARG A 674 -12.06 -14.31 -19.56
N TYR A 675 -13.00 -14.47 -20.48
CA TYR A 675 -13.98 -13.44 -20.81
C TYR A 675 -15.25 -13.62 -19.96
N ALA A 676 -15.93 -12.52 -19.63
CA ALA A 676 -17.17 -12.56 -18.85
C ALA A 676 -18.23 -13.51 -19.45
N THR A 677 -18.29 -13.61 -20.79
CA THR A 677 -19.24 -14.50 -21.51
C THR A 677 -19.00 -16.00 -21.31
N GLU A 678 -17.86 -16.40 -20.76
CA GLU A 678 -17.59 -17.80 -20.33
C GLU A 678 -18.27 -18.11 -18.99
N TYR A 679 -18.37 -17.11 -18.11
CA TYR A 679 -19.02 -17.24 -16.81
C TYR A 679 -20.55 -17.13 -16.92
N ASP A 680 -21.06 -16.16 -17.69
CA ASP A 680 -22.49 -16.06 -18.05
C ASP A 680 -22.67 -15.67 -19.53
N PRO A 681 -23.25 -16.55 -20.36
CA PRO A 681 -23.58 -16.25 -21.76
C PRO A 681 -24.51 -15.04 -21.96
N SER A 682 -25.23 -14.57 -20.93
CA SER A 682 -26.09 -13.37 -21.05
C SER A 682 -25.33 -12.06 -21.24
N PHE A 683 -24.00 -12.04 -21.03
CA PHE A 683 -23.18 -10.85 -21.31
C PHE A 683 -22.92 -10.60 -22.81
N GLN A 684 -23.46 -11.44 -23.71
CA GLN A 684 -23.50 -11.17 -25.15
C GLN A 684 -24.46 -9.98 -25.44
N GLY A 685 -23.89 -8.79 -25.65
CA GLY A 685 -24.66 -7.57 -25.89
C GLY A 685 -25.58 -7.65 -27.11
N GLU A 686 -26.79 -7.08 -27.01
CA GLU A 686 -27.72 -7.01 -28.13
C GLU A 686 -27.16 -6.16 -29.28
N VAL A 687 -27.03 -6.75 -30.48
CA VAL A 687 -26.61 -6.03 -31.68
C VAL A 687 -27.75 -5.11 -32.14
N SER A 688 -27.78 -3.90 -31.58
CA SER A 688 -28.85 -2.92 -31.78
C SER A 688 -28.98 -2.48 -33.24
N ASN A 689 -30.17 -2.66 -33.81
CA ASN A 689 -30.48 -2.27 -35.19
C ASN A 689 -30.69 -0.75 -35.27
N GLN A 690 -29.73 0.00 -35.82
CA GLN A 690 -29.93 1.42 -36.13
C GLN A 690 -30.73 1.63 -37.44
N PRO A 691 -31.59 2.66 -37.51
CA PRO A 691 -32.37 3.00 -38.71
C PRO A 691 -31.54 3.69 -39.81
N GLN A 692 -32.08 3.75 -41.03
CA GLN A 692 -31.34 4.19 -42.22
C GLN A 692 -31.41 5.70 -42.51
N HIS A 693 -30.42 6.15 -43.31
CA HIS A 693 -30.18 7.50 -43.85
C HIS A 693 -29.51 8.50 -42.88
N SER A 694 -28.58 9.35 -43.33
CA SER A 694 -28.25 9.75 -44.71
C SER A 694 -26.74 9.68 -45.05
N LYS A 695 -26.40 9.67 -46.35
CA LYS A 695 -25.02 9.45 -46.84
C LYS A 695 -24.22 10.75 -46.99
N LYS A 696 -22.99 10.77 -46.49
CA LYS A 696 -21.85 11.49 -47.09
C LYS A 696 -20.63 10.55 -47.19
N LYS A 697 -19.81 10.75 -48.22
CA LYS A 697 -18.57 10.00 -48.52
C LYS A 697 -17.33 10.87 -48.22
N ASP A 698 -16.07 10.53 -48.55
CA ASP A 698 -15.35 9.42 -49.25
C ASP A 698 -13.90 9.42 -48.65
N GLU A 699 -13.07 8.37 -48.60
CA GLU A 699 -13.22 6.90 -48.71
C GLU A 699 -12.13 6.27 -47.80
N SER A 700 -12.45 5.24 -47.00
CA SER A 700 -11.47 4.43 -46.21
C SER A 700 -11.87 2.95 -46.11
N SER A 701 -12.61 2.47 -47.11
CA SER A 701 -13.34 1.19 -47.07
C SER A 701 -13.07 0.32 -48.31
N LYS A 702 -11.82 -0.15 -48.47
CA LYS A 702 -11.41 -1.13 -49.50
C LYS A 702 -10.42 -2.19 -48.98
N ILE A 703 -10.84 -2.98 -48.01
CA ILE A 703 -10.37 -4.33 -47.64
C ILE A 703 -11.50 -4.96 -46.80
N LEU A 704 -11.62 -6.30 -46.78
CA LEU A 704 -12.63 -7.06 -46.00
C LEU A 704 -14.12 -6.87 -46.39
N ASP A 705 -14.52 -7.13 -47.65
CA ASP A 705 -15.95 -7.38 -47.96
C ASP A 705 -16.20 -8.42 -49.08
N ILE A 706 -15.58 -9.61 -48.94
CA ILE A 706 -15.84 -10.78 -49.81
C ILE A 706 -16.23 -12.04 -48.99
N ALA A 707 -15.94 -12.08 -47.69
CA ALA A 707 -15.96 -13.31 -46.88
C ALA A 707 -17.28 -13.63 -46.14
N LYS A 708 -18.32 -12.79 -46.18
CA LYS A 708 -19.57 -12.99 -45.41
C LYS A 708 -20.86 -12.90 -46.23
N LYS A 709 -20.98 -13.73 -47.28
CA LYS A 709 -22.28 -13.96 -47.93
C LYS A 709 -22.51 -15.35 -48.52
N ASN A 710 -22.38 -16.40 -47.69
CA ASN A 710 -23.22 -17.59 -47.87
C ASN A 710 -23.36 -18.48 -46.62
N LYS A 711 -24.61 -18.93 -46.39
CA LYS A 711 -25.09 -19.94 -45.42
C LYS A 711 -25.14 -19.59 -43.92
N LEU A 712 -26.37 -19.38 -43.46
CA LEU A 712 -26.87 -19.91 -42.18
C LEU A 712 -28.04 -20.85 -42.51
N LYS A 713 -28.32 -21.83 -41.63
CA LYS A 713 -29.43 -22.82 -41.68
C LYS A 713 -29.26 -24.04 -42.62
N THR A 714 -28.49 -25.00 -42.10
CA THR A 714 -28.91 -26.39 -41.78
C THR A 714 -29.15 -27.47 -42.87
N LYS A 715 -28.54 -28.63 -42.55
CA LYS A 715 -28.91 -30.04 -42.81
C LYS A 715 -28.46 -30.76 -44.11
N THR A 716 -27.76 -31.87 -43.85
CA THR A 716 -27.55 -33.10 -44.66
C THR A 716 -26.39 -33.12 -45.66
N SER A 717 -25.61 -34.21 -45.59
CA SER A 717 -24.55 -34.69 -46.51
C SER A 717 -23.26 -33.86 -46.66
N CYS A 718 -22.17 -34.57 -46.97
CA CYS A 718 -20.80 -34.09 -47.28
C CYS A 718 -19.92 -33.63 -46.11
N GLN A 719 -19.61 -34.55 -45.20
CA GLN A 719 -18.28 -34.60 -44.56
C GLN A 719 -17.28 -35.20 -45.56
N VAL A 720 -16.04 -34.66 -45.58
CA VAL A 720 -14.73 -35.29 -45.95
C VAL A 720 -13.71 -34.16 -46.21
N THR A 721 -13.94 -33.32 -47.22
CA THR A 721 -12.95 -32.37 -47.79
C THR A 721 -12.73 -31.08 -46.99
N LYS A 722 -12.85 -31.12 -45.65
CA LYS A 722 -12.53 -29.99 -44.76
C LYS A 722 -11.47 -30.32 -43.71
N ASN A 723 -11.21 -31.59 -43.45
CA ASN A 723 -10.19 -31.98 -42.48
C ASN A 723 -8.79 -31.93 -43.10
N GLU A 724 -8.66 -32.29 -44.38
CA GLU A 724 -7.39 -32.36 -45.12
C GLU A 724 -6.66 -31.01 -45.12
N GLN A 725 -7.35 -29.90 -45.41
CA GLN A 725 -6.73 -28.56 -45.37
C GLN A 725 -6.31 -28.13 -43.96
N ILE A 726 -7.02 -28.56 -42.92
CA ILE A 726 -6.65 -28.26 -41.52
C ILE A 726 -5.43 -29.10 -41.10
N GLU A 727 -5.30 -30.33 -41.59
CA GLU A 727 -4.09 -31.13 -41.41
C GLU A 727 -2.88 -30.61 -42.20
N GLU A 728 -3.08 -29.96 -43.36
CA GLU A 728 -2.00 -29.32 -44.11
C GLU A 728 -1.52 -28.03 -43.44
N ASP A 729 -2.43 -27.12 -43.06
CA ASP A 729 -2.08 -25.87 -42.36
C ASP A 729 -1.35 -26.16 -41.02
N THR A 730 -1.79 -27.18 -40.27
CA THR A 730 -1.12 -27.56 -39.00
C THR A 730 0.25 -28.21 -39.21
N LYS A 731 0.48 -28.94 -40.32
CA LYS A 731 1.82 -29.45 -40.67
C LYS A 731 2.76 -28.33 -41.11
N MET A 732 2.29 -27.37 -41.90
CA MET A 732 3.09 -26.20 -42.30
C MET A 732 3.54 -25.38 -41.09
N ASN A 733 2.64 -25.12 -40.14
CA ASN A 733 2.97 -24.44 -38.88
C ASN A 733 4.03 -25.22 -38.08
N LEU A 734 3.90 -26.56 -37.98
CA LEU A 734 4.89 -27.41 -37.29
C LEU A 734 6.27 -27.41 -37.98
N ILE A 735 6.33 -27.16 -39.29
CA ILE A 735 7.59 -27.00 -40.04
C ILE A 735 8.24 -25.64 -39.74
N GLU A 736 7.49 -24.54 -39.76
CA GLU A 736 8.02 -23.21 -39.40
C GLU A 736 8.48 -23.16 -37.94
N ASP A 737 7.73 -23.78 -37.03
CA ASP A 737 8.06 -23.87 -35.60
C ASP A 737 9.37 -24.66 -35.34
N LYS A 738 9.60 -25.75 -36.08
CA LYS A 738 10.89 -26.48 -36.07
C LYS A 738 12.04 -25.65 -36.65
N LEU A 739 11.80 -24.89 -37.71
CA LEU A 739 12.80 -24.01 -38.33
C LEU A 739 13.19 -22.86 -37.38
N MET A 740 12.22 -22.24 -36.71
CA MET A 740 12.46 -21.18 -35.74
C MET A 740 13.24 -21.70 -34.52
N LYS A 741 12.94 -22.91 -34.03
CA LYS A 741 13.74 -23.58 -32.98
C LYS A 741 15.18 -23.87 -33.44
N PHE A 742 15.39 -24.25 -34.71
CA PHE A 742 16.73 -24.38 -35.27
C PHE A 742 17.49 -23.04 -35.33
N ILE A 743 16.85 -21.96 -35.81
CA ILE A 743 17.43 -20.62 -35.92
C ILE A 743 17.98 -20.13 -34.57
N HIS A 744 17.25 -20.36 -33.47
CA HIS A 744 17.66 -19.95 -32.12
C HIS A 744 18.60 -20.94 -31.40
N SER A 745 18.89 -22.12 -31.98
CA SER A 745 19.82 -23.11 -31.41
C SER A 745 21.27 -22.94 -31.91
N ASP A 746 22.26 -23.43 -31.16
CA ASP A 746 23.67 -23.45 -31.60
C ASP A 746 23.97 -24.44 -32.75
N SER A 747 22.97 -25.17 -33.24
CA SER A 747 23.13 -26.14 -34.32
C SER A 747 23.45 -25.45 -35.65
N LYS A 748 24.49 -25.92 -36.35
CA LYS A 748 24.88 -25.39 -37.68
C LYS A 748 24.02 -25.93 -38.82
N THR A 749 23.48 -27.14 -38.70
CA THR A 749 22.74 -27.87 -39.74
C THR A 749 21.48 -28.54 -39.19
N ILE A 750 20.43 -28.67 -39.99
CA ILE A 750 19.23 -29.47 -39.69
C ILE A 750 18.77 -30.23 -40.95
N GLU A 751 18.18 -31.41 -40.76
CA GLU A 751 17.69 -32.27 -41.82
C GLU A 751 16.20 -32.60 -41.63
N PHE A 752 15.44 -32.50 -42.71
CA PHE A 752 13.99 -32.72 -42.75
C PHE A 752 13.67 -33.97 -43.56
N SER A 753 12.89 -34.87 -42.96
CA SER A 753 12.68 -36.27 -43.39
C SER A 753 12.19 -36.46 -44.81
N SER A 754 12.54 -37.60 -45.41
CA SER A 754 12.13 -37.95 -46.78
C SER A 754 10.61 -38.11 -47.01
N GLN A 755 9.82 -38.19 -45.94
CA GLN A 755 8.36 -38.33 -46.00
C GLN A 755 7.58 -37.03 -46.29
N LEU A 756 8.24 -35.86 -46.34
CA LEU A 756 7.56 -34.59 -46.64
C LEU A 756 6.93 -34.56 -48.04
N SER A 757 5.75 -33.93 -48.16
CA SER A 757 5.04 -33.67 -49.41
C SER A 757 5.80 -32.72 -50.35
N ASN A 758 5.42 -32.65 -51.62
CA ASN A 758 6.07 -31.74 -52.57
C ASN A 758 5.86 -30.26 -52.20
N ASP A 759 4.70 -29.91 -51.63
CA ASP A 759 4.39 -28.54 -51.24
C ASP A 759 4.98 -28.19 -49.87
N GLU A 760 5.04 -29.13 -48.91
CA GLU A 760 5.80 -28.98 -47.67
C GLU A 760 7.30 -28.75 -47.95
N ARG A 761 7.88 -29.49 -48.90
CA ARG A 761 9.26 -29.31 -49.37
C ARG A 761 9.47 -27.94 -50.02
N ARG A 762 8.48 -27.46 -50.78
CA ARG A 762 8.53 -26.13 -51.42
C ARG A 762 8.45 -25.01 -50.38
N PHE A 763 7.55 -25.12 -49.41
CA PHE A 763 7.43 -24.19 -48.29
C PHE A 763 8.70 -24.14 -47.45
N LEU A 764 9.30 -25.29 -47.14
CA LEU A 764 10.58 -25.36 -46.41
C LEU A 764 11.72 -24.64 -47.16
N HIS A 765 11.82 -24.78 -48.48
CA HIS A 765 12.79 -24.04 -49.29
C HIS A 765 12.50 -22.52 -49.26
N GLN A 766 11.24 -22.09 -49.38
CA GLN A 766 10.86 -20.66 -49.30
C GLN A 766 11.13 -20.06 -47.93
N LEU A 767 10.93 -20.80 -46.84
CA LEU A 767 11.32 -20.37 -45.49
C LEU A 767 12.85 -20.28 -45.35
N ALA A 768 13.60 -21.22 -45.91
CA ALA A 768 15.06 -21.16 -45.88
C ALA A 768 15.60 -19.93 -46.62
N GLU A 769 15.04 -19.57 -47.79
CA GLU A 769 15.32 -18.31 -48.49
C GLU A 769 14.96 -17.09 -47.62
N LYS A 770 13.74 -17.04 -47.06
CA LYS A 770 13.22 -15.97 -46.17
C LYS A 770 14.14 -15.69 -44.98
N TYR A 771 14.78 -16.73 -44.41
CA TYR A 771 15.68 -16.63 -43.26
C TYR A 771 17.18 -16.70 -43.61
N SER A 772 17.55 -16.57 -44.90
CA SER A 772 18.95 -16.58 -45.37
C SER A 772 19.75 -17.82 -44.94
N LEU A 773 19.12 -19.00 -45.03
CA LEU A 773 19.73 -20.31 -44.76
C LEU A 773 20.11 -21.01 -46.07
N GLY A 774 21.28 -21.64 -46.11
CA GLY A 774 21.66 -22.51 -47.23
C GLY A 774 20.82 -23.79 -47.25
N HIS A 775 20.44 -24.27 -48.44
CA HIS A 775 19.53 -25.41 -48.57
C HIS A 775 19.84 -26.33 -49.78
N LYS A 776 19.84 -27.66 -49.57
CA LYS A 776 20.00 -28.68 -50.63
C LYS A 776 18.96 -29.78 -50.44
N SER A 777 18.23 -30.12 -51.51
CA SER A 777 17.55 -31.42 -51.61
C SER A 777 18.60 -32.49 -51.86
N VAL A 778 18.68 -33.50 -50.99
CA VAL A 778 19.64 -34.62 -51.10
C VAL A 778 18.86 -35.90 -51.39
N ASN A 779 19.34 -36.71 -52.33
CA ASN A 779 18.80 -38.04 -52.62
C ASN A 779 19.76 -39.08 -52.00
N ASP A 780 19.27 -39.89 -51.08
CA ASP A 780 20.01 -41.03 -50.52
C ASP A 780 19.15 -42.31 -50.61
N ILE A 781 19.72 -43.45 -50.20
CA ILE A 781 19.13 -44.79 -50.31
C ILE A 781 17.76 -44.88 -49.60
N ASP A 782 17.63 -44.21 -48.44
CA ASP A 782 16.37 -44.12 -47.66
C ASP A 782 15.45 -42.97 -48.12
N GLY A 783 15.70 -42.40 -49.29
CA GLY A 783 14.85 -41.44 -50.00
C GLY A 783 15.36 -40.00 -50.02
N ARG A 784 14.59 -39.13 -50.68
CA ARG A 784 14.93 -37.71 -50.87
C ARG A 784 14.55 -36.86 -49.67
N TYR A 785 15.54 -36.31 -48.98
CA TYR A 785 15.39 -35.43 -47.81
C TYR A 785 15.88 -34.00 -48.12
N ILE A 786 15.66 -33.05 -47.20
CA ILE A 786 16.17 -31.67 -47.33
C ILE A 786 17.12 -31.35 -46.18
N LYS A 787 18.31 -30.82 -46.51
CA LYS A 787 19.31 -30.35 -45.56
C LYS A 787 19.39 -28.82 -45.60
N LEU A 788 19.31 -28.18 -44.44
CA LEU A 788 19.46 -26.74 -44.24
C LEU A 788 20.68 -26.44 -43.37
N TRP A 789 21.33 -25.29 -43.58
CA TRP A 789 22.46 -24.85 -42.77
C TRP A 789 22.52 -23.33 -42.62
N LYS A 790 23.15 -22.86 -41.53
CA LYS A 790 23.37 -21.44 -41.27
C LYS A 790 24.58 -20.95 -42.07
N LEU A 791 24.43 -19.85 -42.78
CA LEU A 791 25.52 -19.20 -43.52
C LEU A 791 26.39 -18.40 -42.53
N THR A 792 27.43 -19.04 -41.99
CA THR A 792 28.50 -18.31 -41.28
C THR A 792 29.36 -17.57 -42.30
N GLY A 793 29.66 -16.30 -42.05
CA GLY A 793 30.34 -15.42 -43.00
C GLY A 793 31.83 -15.67 -43.19
N ASP A 794 32.18 -16.81 -43.80
CA ASP A 794 33.37 -17.07 -44.62
C ASP A 794 33.12 -18.38 -45.40
N GLU A 795 33.80 -18.57 -46.54
CA GLU A 795 33.71 -19.73 -47.47
C GLU A 795 32.45 -19.83 -48.38
N GLU A 796 32.45 -19.06 -49.49
CA GLU A 796 31.69 -19.46 -50.70
C GLU A 796 32.39 -20.62 -51.42
N SER A 797 32.12 -21.86 -51.01
CA SER A 797 32.34 -23.03 -51.86
C SER A 797 31.35 -24.15 -51.54
N SER A 798 30.87 -24.86 -52.57
CA SER A 798 29.89 -25.93 -52.42
C SER A 798 30.57 -27.25 -52.04
N PRO A 799 30.18 -27.92 -50.94
CA PRO A 799 30.69 -29.25 -50.62
C PRO A 799 30.23 -30.28 -51.66
N GLU A 800 31.19 -30.92 -52.33
CA GLU A 800 30.96 -32.07 -53.20
C GLU A 800 30.67 -33.33 -52.37
N ASP A 801 29.83 -34.21 -52.91
CA ASP A 801 29.39 -35.42 -52.22
C ASP A 801 30.49 -36.51 -52.31
N SER A 802 30.93 -37.07 -51.18
CA SER A 802 31.70 -38.32 -51.15
C SER A 802 31.36 -39.19 -49.93
N THR A 803 31.07 -40.46 -50.20
CA THR A 803 30.78 -41.49 -49.20
C THR A 803 32.06 -42.22 -48.78
N HIS A 804 32.13 -42.72 -47.52
CA HIS A 804 32.65 -44.07 -47.22
C HIS A 804 32.56 -44.45 -45.71
N SER A 805 31.60 -45.33 -45.41
CA SER A 805 31.70 -46.53 -44.55
C SER A 805 32.80 -46.70 -43.46
N ASN A 806 32.34 -47.09 -42.25
CA ASN A 806 32.86 -48.17 -41.34
C ASN A 806 33.32 -47.82 -39.90
N ASN A 807 32.51 -48.30 -38.95
CA ASN A 807 32.86 -49.17 -37.80
C ASN A 807 33.50 -48.64 -36.48
N ASN A 808 33.00 -49.30 -35.41
CA ASN A 808 33.59 -49.55 -34.08
C ASN A 808 33.68 -48.41 -33.04
N PHE A 809 32.76 -48.46 -32.07
CA PHE A 809 32.94 -48.76 -30.62
C PHE A 809 34.16 -48.19 -29.81
N PRO A 810 34.06 -48.10 -28.46
CA PRO A 810 34.61 -46.96 -27.71
C PRO A 810 35.75 -47.33 -26.74
N TYR A 811 36.43 -46.33 -26.15
CA TYR A 811 36.71 -46.32 -24.70
C TYR A 811 37.08 -44.92 -24.15
N GLN A 812 37.67 -44.89 -22.94
CA GLN A 812 37.78 -43.77 -22.00
C GLN A 812 39.14 -43.01 -22.02
N GLU A 813 39.25 -42.05 -21.09
CA GLU A 813 40.45 -41.54 -20.42
C GLU A 813 41.30 -40.39 -21.04
N ARG A 814 41.10 -39.19 -20.47
CA ARG A 814 42.01 -38.49 -19.52
C ARG A 814 43.45 -38.10 -19.92
N LYS A 815 43.87 -36.98 -19.29
CA LYS A 815 45.25 -36.46 -19.06
C LYS A 815 45.88 -35.71 -20.25
N GLN A 816 46.35 -34.47 -20.03
CA GLN A 816 47.75 -34.01 -19.75
C GLN A 816 48.67 -34.10 -20.99
N SER A 817 49.60 -33.17 -21.27
CA SER A 817 50.01 -31.94 -20.57
C SER A 817 50.97 -31.08 -21.42
N GLU A 818 50.91 -29.76 -21.22
CA GLU A 818 52.04 -28.79 -21.21
C GLU A 818 52.99 -28.60 -22.42
N THR A 819 53.68 -27.44 -22.38
CA THR A 819 54.82 -27.00 -23.22
C THR A 819 54.56 -26.68 -24.71
N GLY A 820 55.20 -25.67 -25.32
CA GLY A 820 56.00 -24.61 -24.69
C GLY A 820 56.79 -23.70 -25.66
N GLN A 821 56.84 -22.41 -25.33
CA GLN A 821 57.90 -21.42 -25.61
C GLN A 821 58.28 -20.97 -27.05
N ALA A 822 58.38 -19.63 -27.19
CA ALA A 822 59.54 -18.89 -27.79
C ALA A 822 59.73 -18.79 -29.32
N ILE A 823 60.43 -17.77 -29.91
CA ILE A 823 60.68 -16.34 -29.57
C ILE A 823 61.17 -15.56 -30.83
N SER A 824 60.72 -14.31 -31.02
CA SER A 824 61.33 -13.21 -31.83
C SER A 824 61.61 -13.33 -33.35
N LYS A 825 61.19 -12.30 -34.12
CA LYS A 825 62.02 -11.28 -34.84
C LYS A 825 61.10 -10.50 -35.81
N VAL A 826 60.99 -9.16 -35.90
CA VAL A 826 61.89 -7.98 -35.77
C VAL A 826 62.38 -7.44 -37.13
N THR A 827 62.17 -6.14 -37.36
CA THR A 827 62.66 -5.23 -38.45
C THR A 827 62.15 -5.39 -39.90
N SER A 828 62.03 -4.34 -40.75
CA SER A 828 61.80 -2.88 -40.52
C SER A 828 61.62 -2.05 -41.82
N ARG A 829 61.09 -0.81 -41.70
CA ARG A 829 61.25 0.38 -42.61
C ARG A 829 60.56 0.28 -44.00
N GLN A 830 60.20 1.34 -44.77
CA GLN A 830 59.93 2.81 -44.66
C GLN A 830 59.23 3.25 -46.01
N LYS A 831 58.79 4.47 -46.39
CA LYS A 831 58.88 5.89 -45.92
C LYS A 831 57.79 6.76 -46.63
N LYS A 832 57.11 7.68 -45.93
CA LYS A 832 56.53 9.02 -46.32
C LYS A 832 56.01 9.26 -47.77
N LYS A 833 54.85 9.91 -47.99
CA LYS A 833 54.66 11.40 -47.84
C LYS A 833 53.18 11.88 -47.91
N LYS A 834 52.90 12.96 -47.14
CA LYS A 834 51.93 14.09 -47.35
C LYS A 834 50.39 13.86 -47.45
N LYS A 835 49.73 14.23 -46.34
CA LYS A 835 48.67 15.26 -46.18
C LYS A 835 47.26 15.15 -46.85
N GLN A 836 46.27 15.03 -45.94
CA GLN A 836 45.06 15.88 -45.74
C GLN A 836 43.78 15.72 -46.59
N LYS A 837 42.67 15.69 -45.84
CA LYS A 837 41.24 15.97 -46.12
C LYS A 837 40.37 14.85 -46.72
N VAL A 838 39.12 14.81 -46.20
CA VAL A 838 37.96 13.97 -46.54
C VAL A 838 38.18 12.46 -46.23
N SER A 839 37.25 11.72 -45.63
CA SER A 839 35.89 12.01 -45.11
C SER A 839 35.71 11.53 -43.65
N LYS A 840 35.07 12.37 -42.83
CA LYS A 840 34.32 11.97 -41.62
C LYS A 840 32.90 12.49 -41.83
N SER A 841 32.02 11.69 -42.44
CA SER A 841 30.70 12.13 -42.92
C SER A 841 29.80 10.94 -43.29
N SER A 842 29.84 9.89 -42.46
CA SER A 842 29.08 8.63 -42.62
C SER A 842 29.09 7.81 -41.32
N GLN A 843 29.20 8.52 -40.19
CA GLN A 843 29.34 7.93 -38.85
C GLN A 843 29.01 8.90 -37.71
N LYS A 844 28.59 10.14 -38.05
CA LYS A 844 27.97 11.08 -37.11
C LYS A 844 26.48 11.20 -37.37
N ASP A 845 26.09 11.09 -38.63
CA ASP A 845 24.71 11.28 -39.08
C ASP A 845 23.81 10.14 -38.57
N GLU A 846 24.31 8.89 -38.56
CA GLU A 846 23.62 7.74 -37.95
C GLU A 846 23.54 7.83 -36.41
N GLU A 847 24.57 8.37 -35.73
CA GLU A 847 24.52 8.62 -34.28
C GLU A 847 23.54 9.76 -33.95
N GLU A 848 23.55 10.85 -34.73
CA GLU A 848 22.69 12.02 -34.52
C GLU A 848 21.22 11.76 -34.91
N ASP A 849 20.93 10.86 -35.86
CA ASP A 849 19.56 10.41 -36.13
C ASP A 849 19.03 9.47 -35.03
N ILE A 850 19.85 8.54 -34.51
CA ILE A 850 19.46 7.69 -33.38
C ILE A 850 19.24 8.53 -32.11
N ASP A 851 20.12 9.48 -31.79
CA ASP A 851 19.93 10.38 -30.65
C ASP A 851 18.72 11.32 -30.86
N GLN A 852 18.39 11.72 -32.09
CA GLN A 852 17.15 12.46 -32.38
C GLN A 852 15.89 11.59 -32.28
N LEU A 853 15.94 10.30 -32.62
CA LEU A 853 14.86 9.36 -32.38
C LEU A 853 14.63 9.18 -30.88
N ILE A 854 15.69 8.92 -30.12
CA ILE A 854 15.65 8.80 -28.65
C ILE A 854 15.19 10.11 -28.00
N ALA A 855 15.61 11.27 -28.50
CA ALA A 855 15.19 12.58 -28.00
C ALA A 855 13.76 12.98 -28.41
N SER A 856 13.19 12.42 -29.48
CA SER A 856 11.80 12.65 -29.87
C SER A 856 10.83 11.75 -29.11
N PHE A 857 11.13 10.46 -28.95
CA PHE A 857 10.41 9.57 -28.02
C PHE A 857 10.41 10.15 -26.59
N ARG A 858 11.58 10.49 -26.03
CA ARG A 858 11.70 11.14 -24.71
C ARG A 858 10.95 12.47 -24.58
N LYS A 859 10.60 13.15 -25.68
CA LYS A 859 9.81 14.40 -25.66
C LYS A 859 8.31 14.19 -25.80
N MET A 860 7.85 13.10 -26.42
CA MET A 860 6.43 12.80 -26.53
C MET A 860 5.85 12.30 -25.21
N ASP A 861 6.51 11.35 -24.55
CA ASP A 861 5.98 10.75 -23.31
C ASP A 861 6.19 11.64 -22.09
N ALA A 862 7.39 12.20 -21.91
CA ALA A 862 7.69 13.04 -20.75
C ALA A 862 6.78 14.26 -20.63
N LYS A 863 6.25 14.78 -21.76
CA LYS A 863 5.33 15.92 -21.73
C LYS A 863 3.90 15.54 -21.34
N LYS A 864 3.47 14.28 -21.52
CA LYS A 864 2.20 13.77 -20.95
C LYS A 864 2.36 13.36 -19.48
N LEU A 865 3.47 12.70 -19.15
CA LEU A 865 3.73 12.14 -17.81
C LEU A 865 4.00 13.19 -16.72
N VAL A 866 4.46 14.39 -17.09
CA VAL A 866 4.66 15.50 -16.14
C VAL A 866 3.33 16.16 -15.74
N ASP A 867 2.39 16.30 -16.67
CA ASP A 867 1.08 16.91 -16.40
C ASP A 867 0.13 15.95 -15.65
N SER A 868 0.40 14.64 -15.67
CA SER A 868 -0.38 13.59 -14.98
C SER A 868 0.09 13.28 -13.55
N GLY A 869 0.93 14.13 -12.96
CA GLY A 869 1.32 14.02 -11.54
C GLY A 869 2.32 12.92 -11.17
N TYR A 870 2.90 12.20 -12.15
CA TYR A 870 3.84 11.12 -11.86
C TYR A 870 5.21 11.64 -11.35
N PRO A 871 5.80 11.03 -10.30
CA PRO A 871 7.13 11.38 -9.82
C PRO A 871 8.21 11.32 -10.91
N ALA A 872 8.99 12.41 -11.07
CA ALA A 872 10.14 12.46 -12.00
C ALA A 872 11.24 11.40 -11.71
N PHE A 873 11.15 10.72 -10.57
CA PHE A 873 11.94 9.54 -10.17
C PHE A 873 11.88 8.37 -11.18
N PHE A 874 10.83 8.31 -12.01
CA PHE A 874 10.67 7.31 -13.07
C PHE A 874 11.41 7.65 -14.38
N GLN A 875 12.01 8.84 -14.52
CA GLN A 875 12.63 9.32 -15.77
C GLN A 875 14.16 9.19 -15.83
N GLN A 876 14.80 8.45 -14.91
CA GLN A 876 16.27 8.34 -14.83
C GLN A 876 16.73 6.90 -14.56
N GLU A 877 17.80 6.46 -15.25
CA GLU A 877 18.56 5.29 -14.81
C GLU A 877 19.11 5.54 -13.39
N PRO A 878 18.97 4.58 -12.46
CA PRO A 878 19.33 4.83 -11.07
C PRO A 878 20.85 4.80 -10.87
N TYR A 879 21.36 5.83 -10.18
CA TYR A 879 22.73 5.92 -9.63
C TYR A 879 23.12 4.68 -8.78
N TYR A 880 22.13 3.92 -8.29
CA TYR A 880 22.32 2.63 -7.62
C TYR A 880 23.02 1.57 -8.51
N SER A 881 22.70 1.54 -9.81
CA SER A 881 23.38 0.66 -10.77
C SER A 881 24.84 1.09 -10.98
N ALA A 882 25.10 2.40 -11.00
CA ALA A 882 26.45 2.96 -11.05
C ALA A 882 27.25 2.65 -9.77
N ILE A 883 26.63 2.68 -8.58
CA ILE A 883 27.26 2.27 -7.32
C ILE A 883 27.56 0.77 -7.30
N GLN A 884 26.65 -0.10 -7.77
CA GLN A 884 26.92 -1.53 -7.86
C GLN A 884 28.03 -1.84 -8.88
N ARG A 885 28.01 -1.21 -10.06
CA ARG A 885 29.09 -1.28 -11.06
C ARG A 885 30.42 -0.74 -10.50
N ALA A 886 30.41 0.35 -9.74
CA ALA A 886 31.61 0.90 -9.10
C ALA A 886 32.17 -0.04 -8.01
N LYS A 887 31.30 -0.72 -7.24
CA LYS A 887 31.71 -1.75 -6.27
C LYS A 887 32.29 -2.99 -6.94
N SER A 888 31.66 -3.50 -8.02
CA SER A 888 32.21 -4.65 -8.76
C SER A 888 33.53 -4.30 -9.46
N LEU A 889 33.63 -3.12 -10.07
CA LEU A 889 34.89 -2.59 -10.63
C LEU A 889 35.96 -2.41 -9.56
N SER A 890 35.64 -1.84 -8.38
CA SER A 890 36.58 -1.73 -7.26
C SER A 890 37.11 -3.10 -6.81
N SER A 891 36.23 -4.10 -6.64
CA SER A 891 36.64 -5.47 -6.31
C SER A 891 37.45 -6.16 -7.42
N THR A 892 37.31 -5.72 -8.67
CA THR A 892 38.08 -6.21 -9.82
C THR A 892 39.43 -5.51 -9.93
N ILE A 893 39.52 -4.24 -9.54
CA ILE A 893 40.74 -3.42 -9.50
C ILE A 893 41.61 -3.76 -8.27
N GLN A 894 41.02 -4.28 -7.19
CA GLN A 894 41.76 -4.89 -6.07
C GLN A 894 42.19 -6.35 -6.35
N ARG A 895 41.84 -6.91 -7.51
CA ARG A 895 42.20 -8.27 -7.96
C ARG A 895 43.07 -8.27 -9.23
N LYS A 896 43.66 -7.13 -9.58
CA LYS A 896 44.60 -6.94 -10.70
C LYS A 896 45.80 -6.10 -10.25
#